data_AF-A0A4Y7KGX4-F1
#
_entry.id   AF-A0A4Y7KGX4-F1
#
_cell.length_a   1.000
_cell.length_b   1.000
_cell.length_c   1.000
_cell.angle_alpha   90.00
_cell.angle_beta   90.00
_cell.angle_gamma   90.00
#
_symmetry.space_group_name_H-M   'P 1'
#
loop_
_entity.id
_entity.type
_entity.pdbx_description
1 polymer ?
#
loop_
_entity_poly.entity_id
_entity_poly.type
_entity_poly.pdbx_seq_one_letter_code
_entity_poly.pdbx_strand_id
1 'polypeptide(L)'
;MGGFATDYLKSEKLPTPAEMIQPRYNSEYIFLIKQQRQPMYEIHPSAAKAKQASLVQPRYKWRFSRNHQNKLKNHQKKLLKSCLHQNNMSTSEQVESESSESKISISERLWKNCENEALYFWYLPLFLHVNSGSFDDKEFYQYIANYAHLLNNFLEVFKLAANQCEDDSDKAAFLRWSKNVKQELERHNSFVEQKLGFDPTKETIIHTATAKHEKFLLATASGDIQVHEIPIHQSKIPAYTLGAMMPSLRLYAFFSKAVREPGTPDGSSHPRSKWIKEYTYENFKMSFLHAEVLLDKLCNSLSQEEIQVVERLYRRAMRLKMDFFNSQQSALIIPVYTKLDPKEHLMLFADFDFTCTDLGSLGILKNIAIVTAQKADQLLQGQDRDIPSHITSTNLKNIWELLSQQSTFEYDKCIKKIMLGEKALSFNYHGLQSLHGALVELSSSEGRAVSRIFDSGVLKGISLEEIKQAGKHMILKNGCMNFFKKVNKLDASVNIMSCWSEELTRSALSGGLDTFEVDGNAFRYADGIFTGEVTRQAHQSVKAKRKYFQDMVQEKENEHGLNALTVFIGTSVGDLLCLLEADIGIVIGSNRHLIEVGKHFGVRFVPLLDGVVVKQKKHFYSGNPNVWMGGLSGILYTVSCWTEIHAFILGRDLEDDELIAQTQTPTSSSSGYSSTTPCSSTTMATAATNTTTAITTETTSLQ
;
A
#
# COMPACT_ATOMS: atom_id res chain seq x y z
N MET A 1 -1.80 -46.05 -66.35
CA MET A 1 -2.86 -45.08 -66.06
C MET A 1 -2.91 -44.86 -64.55
N GLY A 2 -2.80 -43.60 -64.11
CA GLY A 2 -3.35 -43.04 -62.88
C GLY A 2 -2.88 -43.60 -61.52
N GLY A 3 -2.00 -42.84 -60.84
CA GLY A 3 -1.57 -43.09 -59.47
C GLY A 3 -2.61 -42.77 -58.41
N PHE A 4 -2.49 -43.44 -57.26
CA PHE A 4 -3.25 -43.16 -56.03
C PHE A 4 -2.46 -42.19 -55.16
N ALA A 5 -3.05 -41.02 -54.91
CA ALA A 5 -2.55 -40.01 -54.00
C ALA A 5 -2.89 -40.37 -52.55
N THR A 6 -1.90 -40.24 -51.68
CA THR A 6 -2.02 -40.20 -50.22
C THR A 6 -2.45 -38.81 -49.77
N ASP A 7 -3.65 -38.66 -49.21
CA ASP A 7 -4.05 -37.43 -48.53
C ASP A 7 -3.74 -37.51 -47.02
N TYR A 8 -2.79 -36.66 -46.62
CA TYR A 8 -2.53 -36.28 -45.24
C TYR A 8 -3.71 -35.44 -44.71
N LEU A 9 -4.52 -36.01 -43.82
CA LEU A 9 -5.41 -35.22 -42.95
C LEU A 9 -4.55 -34.44 -41.95
N LYS A 10 -4.31 -33.16 -42.27
CA LYS A 10 -3.79 -32.18 -41.30
C LYS A 10 -4.77 -32.09 -40.14
N SER A 11 -4.29 -32.31 -38.93
CA SER A 11 -5.02 -31.99 -37.70
C SER A 11 -5.40 -30.51 -37.72
N GLU A 12 -6.68 -30.20 -37.85
CA GLU A 12 -7.19 -28.86 -37.60
C GLU A 12 -6.87 -28.51 -36.14
N LYS A 13 -6.04 -27.49 -35.93
CA LYS A 13 -5.84 -26.89 -34.61
C LYS A 13 -7.19 -26.37 -34.14
N LEU A 14 -7.66 -26.88 -33.00
CA LEU A 14 -8.72 -26.22 -32.24
C LEU A 14 -8.31 -24.76 -31.96
N PRO A 15 -9.23 -23.79 -32.12
CA PRO A 15 -8.95 -22.39 -31.87
C PRO A 15 -8.53 -22.17 -30.42
N THR A 16 -7.62 -21.22 -30.21
CA THR A 16 -7.15 -20.81 -28.87
C THR A 16 -8.29 -20.13 -28.09
N PRO A 17 -8.28 -20.11 -26.74
CA PRO A 17 -9.29 -19.38 -25.95
C PRO A 17 -9.46 -17.92 -26.39
N ALA A 18 -8.38 -17.26 -26.82
CA ALA A 18 -8.43 -15.91 -27.38
C ALA A 18 -9.29 -15.81 -28.66
N GLU A 19 -9.30 -16.83 -29.51
CA GLU A 19 -10.10 -16.91 -30.75
C GLU A 19 -11.56 -17.30 -30.48
N MET A 20 -11.83 -18.01 -29.39
CA MET A 20 -13.19 -18.34 -28.92
C MET A 20 -13.85 -17.19 -28.15
N ILE A 21 -13.05 -16.28 -27.55
CA ILE A 21 -13.49 -15.10 -26.82
C ILE A 21 -13.74 -13.89 -27.75
N GLN A 22 -13.22 -13.88 -28.98
CA GLN A 22 -13.49 -12.79 -29.91
C GLN A 22 -14.93 -12.81 -30.43
N PRO A 23 -15.69 -11.71 -30.32
CA PRO A 23 -16.81 -11.50 -31.21
C PRO A 23 -16.28 -11.28 -32.63
N ARG A 24 -16.81 -11.97 -33.63
CA ARG A 24 -16.75 -11.47 -35.00
C ARG A 24 -17.75 -10.30 -35.10
N TYR A 25 -17.33 -9.09 -34.74
CA TYR A 25 -18.09 -7.86 -34.97
C TYR A 25 -17.39 -6.93 -35.96
N ASN A 26 -18.21 -6.10 -36.59
CA ASN A 26 -17.91 -5.19 -37.69
C ASN A 26 -16.73 -4.25 -37.38
N SER A 27 -15.95 -3.89 -38.41
CA SER A 27 -14.67 -3.17 -38.30
C SER A 27 -14.75 -1.81 -37.59
N GLU A 28 -15.94 -1.23 -37.46
CA GLU A 28 -16.19 0.05 -36.78
C GLU A 28 -16.04 -0.01 -35.24
N TYR A 29 -16.31 -1.15 -34.58
CA TYR A 29 -16.19 -1.26 -33.11
C TYR A 29 -14.74 -1.40 -32.63
N ILE A 30 -13.86 -1.97 -33.47
CA ILE A 30 -12.41 -2.05 -33.20
C ILE A 30 -11.77 -0.64 -33.24
N PHE A 31 -12.37 0.29 -34.00
CA PHE A 31 -11.91 1.67 -34.10
C PHE A 31 -12.18 2.48 -32.82
N LEU A 32 -13.34 2.28 -32.18
CA LEU A 32 -13.71 2.96 -30.93
C LEU A 32 -12.86 2.51 -29.72
N ILE A 33 -12.52 1.22 -29.62
CA ILE A 33 -11.65 0.69 -28.56
C ILE A 33 -10.21 1.24 -28.67
N LYS A 34 -9.75 1.58 -29.89
CA LYS A 34 -8.42 2.17 -30.11
C LYS A 34 -8.33 3.65 -29.76
N GLN A 35 -9.43 4.42 -29.80
CA GLN A 35 -9.41 5.84 -29.46
C GLN A 35 -9.47 6.13 -27.95
N GLN A 36 -10.05 5.24 -27.13
CA GLN A 36 -10.14 5.43 -25.68
C GLN A 36 -8.87 5.06 -24.89
N ARG A 37 -7.78 4.64 -25.57
CA ARG A 37 -6.52 4.24 -24.92
C ARG A 37 -5.31 4.85 -25.62
N GLN A 38 -5.01 6.10 -25.30
CA GLN A 38 -3.63 6.58 -25.28
C GLN A 38 -3.22 6.82 -23.82
N PRO A 39 -2.35 5.99 -23.24
CA PRO A 39 -1.56 6.40 -22.09
C PRO A 39 -0.49 7.39 -22.58
N MET A 40 -0.50 8.60 -22.03
CA MET A 40 0.66 9.48 -22.08
C MET A 40 1.76 8.89 -21.19
N TYR A 41 2.97 8.75 -21.76
CA TYR A 41 4.23 8.28 -21.19
C TYR A 41 4.52 6.77 -21.23
N GLU A 42 5.00 6.31 -22.39
CA GLU A 42 6.05 5.28 -22.48
C GLU A 42 7.11 5.76 -23.48
N ILE A 43 8.34 5.99 -22.99
CA ILE A 43 9.52 6.20 -23.83
C ILE A 43 10.17 4.83 -23.99
N HIS A 44 10.02 4.22 -25.18
CA HIS A 44 10.83 3.07 -25.57
C HIS A 44 12.11 3.53 -26.28
N PRO A 45 13.27 2.93 -25.99
CA PRO A 45 14.53 3.24 -26.65
C PRO A 45 14.57 2.57 -28.04
N SER A 46 14.69 3.35 -29.11
CA SER A 46 14.98 2.82 -30.43
C SER A 46 16.48 2.55 -30.57
N ALA A 47 16.80 1.30 -30.92
CA ALA A 47 18.13 0.91 -31.36
C ALA A 47 18.42 1.55 -32.73
N ALA A 48 19.45 2.39 -32.82
CA ALA A 48 20.04 2.81 -34.08
C ALA A 48 21.55 2.55 -34.05
N LYS A 49 21.99 1.88 -35.12
CA LYS A 49 23.33 1.35 -35.38
C LYS A 49 24.44 2.40 -35.29
N ALA A 50 25.59 1.95 -34.81
CA ALA A 50 26.85 2.67 -34.84
C ALA A 50 27.24 3.10 -36.26
N LYS A 51 27.62 4.38 -36.42
CA LYS A 51 28.67 4.83 -37.35
C LYS A 51 29.44 5.98 -36.70
N GLN A 52 30.75 5.80 -36.64
CA GLN A 52 31.79 6.68 -36.12
C GLN A 52 31.95 7.90 -37.04
N ALA A 53 31.93 9.13 -36.48
CA ALA A 53 32.65 10.30 -37.00
C ALA A 53 32.64 11.48 -35.99
N SER A 54 33.83 11.77 -35.46
CA SER A 54 34.41 13.07 -35.02
C SER A 54 33.53 14.24 -34.48
N LEU A 55 33.89 14.66 -33.25
CA LEU A 55 34.06 16.05 -32.76
C LEU A 55 33.05 17.13 -33.19
N VAL A 56 32.13 17.51 -32.29
CA VAL A 56 31.83 18.89 -31.83
C VAL A 56 30.95 18.79 -30.56
N GLN A 57 31.33 19.45 -29.46
CA GLN A 57 30.51 19.56 -28.24
C GLN A 57 29.29 20.48 -28.43
N PRO A 58 28.15 20.18 -27.82
CA PRO A 58 27.18 21.20 -27.44
C PRO A 58 26.99 21.30 -25.92
N ARG A 59 27.13 22.53 -25.42
CA ARG A 59 26.69 22.97 -24.08
C ARG A 59 25.17 22.84 -23.95
N TYR A 60 24.69 22.05 -22.98
CA TYR A 60 23.26 22.06 -22.59
C TYR A 60 23.09 22.61 -21.17
N LYS A 61 22.35 23.74 -21.09
CA LYS A 61 21.85 24.37 -19.86
C LYS A 61 20.75 23.51 -19.24
N TRP A 62 20.86 23.22 -17.95
CA TRP A 62 19.88 22.48 -17.16
C TRP A 62 18.60 23.30 -16.93
N ARG A 63 17.44 22.82 -17.41
CA ARG A 63 16.11 23.28 -16.98
C ARG A 63 15.65 22.41 -15.82
N PHE A 64 15.71 22.94 -14.61
CA PHE A 64 15.03 22.38 -13.44
C PHE A 64 13.51 22.36 -13.67
N SER A 65 12.86 21.29 -13.20
CA SER A 65 11.43 21.01 -13.33
C SER A 65 10.54 22.10 -12.71
N ARG A 66 9.98 22.98 -13.55
CA ARG A 66 8.94 23.98 -13.17
C ARG A 66 7.67 23.34 -12.59
N ASN A 67 7.38 22.08 -12.91
CA ASN A 67 6.16 21.40 -12.46
C ASN A 67 6.18 21.05 -10.98
N HIS A 68 7.35 20.75 -10.40
CA HIS A 68 7.45 20.45 -8.97
C HIS A 68 7.32 21.70 -8.10
N GLN A 69 7.89 22.82 -8.54
CA GLN A 69 7.74 24.12 -7.89
C GLN A 69 6.30 24.65 -7.97
N ASN A 70 5.59 24.42 -9.08
CA ASN A 70 4.19 24.83 -9.21
C ASN A 70 3.25 24.00 -8.33
N LYS A 71 3.50 22.69 -8.17
CA LYS A 71 2.78 21.85 -7.20
C LYS A 71 3.06 22.30 -5.76
N LEU A 72 4.32 22.62 -5.40
CA LEU A 72 4.67 23.16 -4.09
C LEU A 72 3.96 24.50 -3.81
N LYS A 73 3.93 25.42 -4.78
CA LYS A 73 3.26 26.72 -4.64
C LYS A 73 1.74 26.60 -4.48
N ASN A 74 1.11 25.68 -5.21
CA ASN A 74 -0.33 25.43 -5.07
C ASN A 74 -0.68 24.75 -3.74
N HIS A 75 0.19 23.86 -3.24
CA HIS A 75 0.01 23.20 -1.95
C HIS A 75 0.24 24.17 -0.77
N GLN A 76 1.27 25.03 -0.85
CA GLN A 76 1.51 26.12 0.09
C GLN A 76 0.32 27.10 0.16
N LYS A 77 -0.29 27.44 -0.98
CA LYS A 77 -1.53 28.26 -1.01
C LYS A 77 -2.70 27.59 -0.31
N LYS A 78 -2.83 26.26 -0.39
CA LYS A 78 -3.92 25.49 0.21
C LYS A 78 -3.77 25.42 1.74
N LEU A 79 -2.55 25.21 2.23
CA LEU A 79 -2.22 25.27 3.66
C LEU A 79 -2.38 26.68 4.25
N LEU A 80 -1.98 27.72 3.51
CA LEU A 80 -2.19 29.11 3.94
C LEU A 80 -3.68 29.45 4.10
N LYS A 81 -4.54 28.97 3.19
CA LYS A 81 -5.99 29.17 3.25
C LYS A 81 -6.64 28.43 4.44
N SER A 82 -6.14 27.24 4.77
CA SER A 82 -6.59 26.45 5.92
C SER A 82 -6.28 27.10 7.27
N CYS A 83 -5.15 27.81 7.38
CA CYS A 83 -4.77 28.51 8.62
C CYS A 83 -5.41 29.90 8.77
N LEU A 84 -6.04 30.44 7.72
CA LEU A 84 -6.58 31.81 7.70
C LEU A 84 -8.10 31.90 7.84
N HIS A 85 -8.84 30.79 7.92
CA HIS A 85 -10.30 30.80 8.07
C HIS A 85 -10.74 30.56 9.52
N GLN A 86 -10.44 31.52 10.38
CA GLN A 86 -11.31 31.89 11.50
C GLN A 86 -11.34 33.42 11.54
N ASN A 87 -12.56 33.98 11.49
CA ASN A 87 -12.93 35.40 11.43
C ASN A 87 -13.06 36.01 10.02
N ASN A 88 -14.19 35.76 9.35
CA ASN A 88 -15.19 36.81 9.05
C ASN A 88 -16.34 36.28 8.18
N MET A 89 -17.55 36.72 8.50
CA MET A 89 -18.79 36.44 7.77
C MET A 89 -18.84 37.17 6.42
N SER A 90 -19.56 36.54 5.48
CA SER A 90 -20.36 37.14 4.40
C SER A 90 -19.63 37.99 3.35
N THR A 91 -19.47 37.44 2.14
CA THR A 91 -20.24 37.87 0.95
C THR A 91 -19.98 36.92 -0.23
N SER A 92 -21.02 36.70 -1.03
CA SER A 92 -21.06 35.81 -2.19
C SER A 92 -20.13 36.26 -3.31
N GLU A 93 -19.37 35.33 -3.87
CA GLU A 93 -18.97 35.36 -5.28
C GLU A 93 -18.90 33.92 -5.79
N GLN A 94 -19.96 33.52 -6.48
CA GLN A 94 -19.97 32.34 -7.32
C GLN A 94 -18.98 32.59 -8.47
N VAL A 95 -17.86 31.87 -8.46
CA VAL A 95 -17.06 31.68 -9.65
C VAL A 95 -17.22 30.21 -10.03
N GLU A 96 -18.01 29.99 -11.07
CA GLU A 96 -18.06 28.75 -11.84
C GLU A 96 -16.64 28.41 -12.31
N SER A 97 -15.96 27.55 -11.56
CA SER A 97 -14.89 26.75 -12.12
C SER A 97 -15.51 25.42 -12.53
N GLU A 98 -15.98 25.35 -13.77
CA GLU A 98 -16.19 24.05 -14.43
C GLU A 98 -14.87 23.28 -14.35
N SER A 99 -14.85 22.33 -13.42
CA SER A 99 -13.74 21.42 -13.22
C SER A 99 -13.65 20.52 -14.44
N SER A 100 -12.54 20.64 -15.18
CA SER A 100 -12.05 19.63 -16.10
C SER A 100 -11.56 18.38 -15.37
N GLU A 101 -12.41 17.79 -14.53
CA GLU A 101 -12.29 16.38 -14.16
C GLU A 101 -12.71 15.55 -15.37
N SER A 102 -11.74 14.94 -16.03
CA SER A 102 -12.02 13.88 -17.00
C SER A 102 -12.97 12.87 -16.34
N LYS A 103 -14.20 12.72 -16.84
CA LYS A 103 -15.20 11.77 -16.32
C LYS A 103 -14.61 10.34 -16.32
N ILE A 104 -14.07 9.92 -15.19
CA ILE A 104 -13.65 8.54 -14.95
C ILE A 104 -14.94 7.68 -14.93
N SER A 105 -14.94 6.52 -15.60
CA SER A 105 -16.09 5.62 -15.60
C SER A 105 -16.35 5.04 -14.20
N ILE A 106 -17.55 4.50 -13.96
CA ILE A 106 -17.92 3.94 -12.66
C ILE A 106 -17.05 2.72 -12.36
N SER A 107 -16.86 1.85 -13.36
CA SER A 107 -15.96 0.69 -13.29
C SER A 107 -14.52 1.06 -12.89
N GLU A 108 -13.96 2.12 -13.48
CA GLU A 108 -12.61 2.59 -13.17
C GLU A 108 -12.53 3.25 -11.79
N ARG A 109 -13.58 3.97 -11.37
CA ARG A 109 -13.68 4.52 -10.01
C ARG A 109 -13.73 3.41 -8.96
N LEU A 110 -14.53 2.37 -9.19
CA LEU A 110 -14.65 1.21 -8.29
C LEU A 110 -13.30 0.52 -8.07
N TRP A 111 -12.53 0.30 -9.14
CA TRP A 111 -11.20 -0.29 -9.01
C TRP A 111 -10.20 0.62 -8.31
N LYS A 112 -10.13 1.91 -8.68
CA LYS A 112 -9.24 2.87 -8.01
C LYS A 112 -9.49 2.94 -6.50
N ASN A 113 -10.76 2.85 -6.10
CA ASN A 113 -11.16 2.80 -4.70
C ASN A 113 -10.70 1.54 -3.97
N CYS A 114 -10.30 0.48 -4.68
CA CYS A 114 -9.81 -0.78 -4.13
C CYS A 114 -8.35 -1.08 -4.55
N GLU A 115 -7.64 -0.11 -5.13
CA GLU A 115 -6.30 -0.33 -5.69
C GLU A 115 -5.29 -0.65 -4.58
N ASN A 116 -5.44 -0.02 -3.42
CA ASN A 116 -4.63 -0.34 -2.24
C ASN A 116 -4.84 -1.80 -1.79
N GLU A 117 -6.08 -2.28 -1.78
CA GLU A 117 -6.44 -3.65 -1.48
C GLU A 117 -5.79 -4.62 -2.49
N ALA A 118 -5.81 -4.25 -3.77
CA ALA A 118 -5.17 -5.02 -4.83
C ALA A 118 -3.63 -5.08 -4.65
N LEU A 119 -2.97 -4.11 -4.01
CA LEU A 119 -1.52 -4.20 -3.74
C LEU A 119 -1.17 -5.32 -2.75
N TYR A 120 -2.04 -5.63 -1.78
CA TYR A 120 -1.83 -6.76 -0.87
C TYR A 120 -1.79 -8.10 -1.61
N PHE A 121 -2.42 -8.19 -2.79
CA PHE A 121 -2.49 -9.40 -3.59
C PHE A 121 -1.10 -9.99 -3.88
N TRP A 122 -0.12 -9.12 -4.11
CA TRP A 122 1.27 -9.50 -4.38
C TRP A 122 1.94 -10.23 -3.22
N TYR A 123 1.49 -9.97 -1.99
CA TYR A 123 2.04 -10.56 -0.79
C TYR A 123 1.16 -11.72 -0.28
N LEU A 124 0.18 -12.16 -1.06
CA LEU A 124 -0.66 -13.31 -0.71
C LEU A 124 0.00 -14.64 -1.06
N PRO A 125 -0.38 -15.70 -0.32
CA PRO A 125 0.14 -17.04 -0.54
C PRO A 125 0.12 -17.51 -1.98
N LEU A 126 -1.01 -17.39 -2.69
CA LEU A 126 -1.10 -17.85 -4.08
C LEU A 126 -0.01 -17.22 -4.95
N PHE A 127 0.15 -15.90 -4.86
CA PHE A 127 1.14 -15.18 -5.66
C PHE A 127 2.56 -15.63 -5.31
N LEU A 128 2.88 -15.69 -4.02
CA LEU A 128 4.22 -16.06 -3.57
C LEU A 128 4.58 -17.50 -3.95
N HIS A 129 3.68 -18.46 -3.73
CA HIS A 129 3.92 -19.86 -4.07
C HIS A 129 4.11 -20.07 -5.56
N VAL A 130 3.31 -19.39 -6.38
CA VAL A 130 3.40 -19.45 -7.85
C VAL A 130 4.73 -18.88 -8.33
N ASN A 131 5.14 -17.71 -7.85
CA ASN A 131 6.37 -17.04 -8.32
C ASN A 131 7.66 -17.63 -7.73
N SER A 132 7.61 -18.17 -6.51
CA SER A 132 8.78 -18.82 -5.89
C SER A 132 8.94 -20.29 -6.27
N GLY A 133 7.87 -20.93 -6.78
CA GLY A 133 7.82 -22.37 -7.00
C GLY A 133 7.74 -23.18 -5.70
N SER A 134 7.22 -22.59 -4.62
CA SER A 134 7.09 -23.22 -3.29
C SER A 134 5.68 -23.78 -2.98
N PHE A 135 4.78 -23.83 -3.96
CA PHE A 135 3.45 -24.41 -3.79
C PHE A 135 3.52 -25.93 -3.61
N ASP A 136 3.09 -26.46 -2.46
CA ASP A 136 2.95 -27.90 -2.25
C ASP A 136 1.93 -28.52 -3.24
N ASP A 137 2.16 -29.76 -3.69
CA ASP A 137 1.30 -30.41 -4.68
C ASP A 137 -0.13 -30.65 -4.18
N LYS A 138 -0.32 -30.96 -2.90
CA LYS A 138 -1.64 -31.16 -2.28
C LYS A 138 -2.38 -29.84 -2.15
N GLU A 139 -1.70 -28.78 -1.72
CA GLU A 139 -2.30 -27.43 -1.64
C GLU A 139 -2.64 -26.90 -3.03
N PHE A 140 -1.76 -27.14 -4.02
CA PHE A 140 -2.01 -26.76 -5.40
C PHE A 140 -3.21 -27.50 -5.99
N TYR A 141 -3.34 -28.81 -5.72
CA TYR A 141 -4.51 -29.58 -6.12
C TYR A 141 -5.80 -29.04 -5.45
N GLN A 142 -5.75 -28.75 -4.15
CA GLN A 142 -6.90 -28.19 -3.44
C GLN A 142 -7.29 -26.81 -4.00
N TYR A 143 -6.32 -25.96 -4.36
CA TYR A 143 -6.58 -24.68 -5.01
C TYR A 143 -7.27 -24.85 -6.36
N ILE A 144 -6.76 -25.76 -7.20
CA ILE A 144 -7.34 -26.09 -8.51
C ILE A 144 -8.79 -26.57 -8.35
N ALA A 145 -9.04 -27.50 -7.43
CA ALA A 145 -10.40 -28.00 -7.19
C ALA A 145 -11.34 -26.87 -6.73
N ASN A 146 -10.90 -26.01 -5.80
CA ASN A 146 -11.67 -24.83 -5.40
C ASN A 146 -11.89 -23.84 -6.55
N TYR A 147 -10.98 -23.74 -7.51
CA TYR A 147 -11.16 -22.91 -8.70
C TYR A 147 -12.24 -23.48 -9.63
N ALA A 148 -12.33 -24.81 -9.79
CA ALA A 148 -13.43 -25.44 -10.51
C ALA A 148 -14.79 -25.14 -9.86
N HIS A 149 -14.88 -25.21 -8.52
CA HIS A 149 -16.09 -24.80 -7.78
C HIS A 149 -16.45 -23.34 -8.04
N LEU A 150 -15.47 -22.44 -8.05
CA LEU A 150 -15.67 -21.03 -8.35
C LEU A 150 -16.23 -20.81 -9.77
N LEU A 151 -15.70 -21.50 -10.78
CA LEU A 151 -16.21 -21.43 -12.15
C LEU A 151 -17.64 -21.94 -12.24
N ASN A 152 -17.95 -23.05 -11.55
CA ASN A 152 -19.31 -23.58 -11.51
C ASN A 152 -20.29 -22.57 -10.87
N ASN A 153 -19.88 -21.91 -9.77
CA ASN A 153 -20.66 -20.85 -9.16
C ASN A 153 -20.87 -19.66 -10.12
N PHE A 154 -19.83 -19.20 -10.82
CA PHE A 154 -19.95 -18.09 -11.79
C PHE A 154 -20.95 -18.38 -12.90
N LEU A 155 -21.00 -19.64 -13.35
CA LEU A 155 -21.96 -20.08 -14.35
C LEU A 155 -23.41 -19.92 -13.86
N GLU A 156 -23.69 -20.26 -12.60
CA GLU A 156 -25.03 -20.09 -12.00
C GLU A 156 -25.35 -18.62 -11.69
N VAL A 157 -24.39 -17.86 -11.16
CA VAL A 157 -24.52 -16.42 -10.91
C VAL A 157 -24.93 -15.67 -12.19
N PHE A 158 -24.28 -15.97 -13.32
CA PHE A 158 -24.63 -15.32 -14.59
C PHE A 158 -25.99 -15.76 -15.14
N LYS A 159 -26.43 -17.01 -14.90
CA LYS A 159 -27.80 -17.43 -15.27
C LYS A 159 -28.85 -16.69 -14.43
N LEU A 160 -28.62 -16.59 -13.11
CA LEU A 160 -29.49 -15.85 -12.21
C LEU A 160 -29.57 -14.38 -12.63
N ALA A 161 -28.44 -13.72 -12.88
CA ALA A 161 -28.41 -12.35 -13.37
C ALA A 161 -29.21 -12.17 -14.68
N ALA A 162 -29.06 -13.10 -15.63
CA ALA A 162 -29.81 -13.08 -16.88
C ALA A 162 -31.33 -13.18 -16.67
N ASN A 163 -31.78 -13.93 -15.66
CA ASN A 163 -33.20 -14.02 -15.31
C ASN A 163 -33.76 -12.73 -14.70
N GLN A 164 -32.89 -11.86 -14.18
CA GLN A 164 -33.26 -10.56 -13.62
C GLN A 164 -33.18 -9.41 -14.64
N CYS A 165 -32.69 -9.68 -15.86
CA CYS A 165 -32.59 -8.66 -16.91
C CYS A 165 -33.95 -8.40 -17.57
N GLU A 166 -34.33 -7.13 -17.66
CA GLU A 166 -35.48 -6.67 -18.46
C GLU A 166 -35.12 -6.45 -19.93
N ASP A 167 -33.90 -5.99 -20.20
CA ASP A 167 -33.38 -5.77 -21.56
C ASP A 167 -32.81 -7.07 -22.16
N ASP A 168 -33.29 -7.44 -23.35
CA ASP A 168 -32.90 -8.67 -24.03
C ASP A 168 -31.41 -8.68 -24.43
N SER A 169 -30.82 -7.52 -24.72
CA SER A 169 -29.39 -7.42 -25.04
C SER A 169 -28.53 -7.68 -23.80
N ASP A 170 -28.92 -7.15 -22.64
CA ASP A 170 -28.24 -7.39 -21.37
C ASP A 170 -28.37 -8.86 -20.95
N LYS A 171 -29.58 -9.42 -21.08
CA LYS A 171 -29.84 -10.85 -20.86
C LYS A 171 -28.96 -11.74 -21.74
N ALA A 172 -28.86 -11.42 -23.03
CA ALA A 172 -28.01 -12.15 -23.97
C ALA A 172 -26.52 -12.07 -23.58
N ALA A 173 -26.06 -10.93 -23.06
CA ALA A 173 -24.68 -10.77 -22.60
C ALA A 173 -24.37 -11.70 -21.39
N PHE A 174 -25.26 -11.74 -20.39
CA PHE A 174 -25.10 -12.64 -19.24
C PHE A 174 -25.17 -14.12 -19.61
N LEU A 175 -26.11 -14.53 -20.46
CA LEU A 175 -26.19 -15.92 -20.94
C LEU A 175 -24.94 -16.32 -21.74
N ARG A 176 -24.38 -15.40 -22.53
CA ARG A 176 -23.12 -15.62 -23.22
C ARG A 176 -21.97 -15.83 -22.24
N TRP A 177 -21.86 -15.03 -21.18
CA TRP A 177 -20.85 -15.26 -20.14
C TRP A 177 -21.04 -16.59 -19.42
N SER A 178 -22.28 -16.97 -19.08
CA SER A 178 -22.56 -18.29 -18.50
C SER A 178 -22.07 -19.42 -19.41
N LYS A 179 -22.33 -19.34 -20.73
CA LYS A 179 -21.82 -20.29 -21.72
C LYS A 179 -20.29 -20.31 -21.77
N ASN A 180 -19.64 -19.14 -21.76
CA ASN A 180 -18.18 -19.04 -21.79
C ASN A 180 -17.55 -19.65 -20.52
N VAL A 181 -18.13 -19.41 -19.35
CA VAL A 181 -17.67 -20.01 -18.09
C VAL A 181 -17.85 -21.53 -18.11
N LYS A 182 -18.95 -22.03 -18.71
CA LYS A 182 -19.14 -23.49 -18.89
C LYS A 182 -17.99 -24.11 -19.68
N GLN A 183 -17.67 -23.50 -20.82
CA GLN A 183 -16.57 -23.95 -21.67
C GLN A 183 -15.23 -23.87 -20.95
N GLU A 184 -15.03 -22.82 -20.15
CA GLU A 184 -13.82 -22.66 -19.33
C GLU A 184 -13.72 -23.74 -18.23
N LEU A 185 -14.83 -24.12 -17.60
CA LEU A 185 -14.88 -25.22 -16.63
C LEU A 185 -14.56 -26.57 -17.28
N GLU A 186 -15.16 -26.86 -18.44
CA GLU A 186 -14.87 -28.08 -19.22
C GLU A 186 -13.39 -28.15 -19.61
N ARG A 187 -12.85 -27.02 -20.07
CA ARG A 187 -11.43 -26.87 -20.41
C ARG A 187 -10.52 -27.03 -19.19
N HIS A 188 -10.89 -26.44 -18.06
CA HIS A 188 -10.17 -26.56 -16.80
C HIS A 188 -10.10 -28.03 -16.37
N ASN A 189 -11.23 -28.73 -16.31
CA ASN A 189 -11.29 -30.13 -15.90
C ASN A 189 -10.46 -31.03 -16.82
N SER A 190 -10.57 -30.84 -18.13
CA SER A 190 -9.74 -31.55 -19.13
C SER A 190 -8.24 -31.29 -18.92
N PHE A 191 -7.86 -30.05 -18.63
CA PHE A 191 -6.47 -29.70 -18.33
C PHE A 191 -5.97 -30.36 -17.03
N VAL A 192 -6.78 -30.33 -15.97
CA VAL A 192 -6.45 -30.93 -14.67
C VAL A 192 -6.22 -32.43 -14.81
N GLU A 193 -7.11 -33.12 -15.52
CA GLU A 193 -7.00 -34.55 -15.80
C GLU A 193 -5.79 -34.87 -16.69
N GLN A 194 -5.71 -34.25 -17.87
CA GLN A 194 -4.77 -34.67 -18.91
C GLN A 194 -3.36 -34.12 -18.74
N LYS A 195 -3.20 -32.93 -18.14
CA LYS A 195 -1.90 -32.22 -18.06
C LYS A 195 -1.30 -32.20 -16.67
N LEU A 196 -2.13 -32.26 -15.63
CA LEU A 196 -1.70 -32.31 -14.25
C LEU A 196 -1.82 -33.71 -13.62
N GLY A 197 -2.59 -34.62 -14.23
CA GLY A 197 -2.73 -35.99 -13.75
C GLY A 197 -3.59 -36.12 -12.49
N PHE A 198 -4.44 -35.12 -12.23
CA PHE A 198 -5.34 -35.11 -11.09
C PHE A 198 -6.77 -35.43 -11.51
N ASP A 199 -7.52 -36.11 -10.66
CA ASP A 199 -8.94 -36.39 -10.91
C ASP A 199 -9.79 -35.12 -10.60
N PRO A 200 -10.43 -34.51 -11.61
CA PRO A 200 -11.30 -33.34 -11.41
C PRO A 200 -12.68 -33.72 -10.85
N THR A 201 -13.04 -35.01 -10.87
CA THR A 201 -14.33 -35.52 -10.36
C THR A 201 -14.27 -35.92 -8.89
N LYS A 202 -13.06 -36.10 -8.36
CA LYS A 202 -12.84 -36.40 -6.95
C LYS A 202 -13.35 -35.25 -6.09
N GLU A 203 -14.29 -35.56 -5.22
CA GLU A 203 -14.86 -34.59 -4.29
C GLU A 203 -13.77 -34.08 -3.34
N THR A 204 -13.63 -32.75 -3.27
CA THR A 204 -12.71 -32.09 -2.33
C THR A 204 -13.50 -31.22 -1.38
N ILE A 205 -12.98 -31.04 -0.16
CA ILE A 205 -13.62 -30.16 0.82
C ILE A 205 -13.50 -28.73 0.28
N ILE A 206 -14.65 -28.09 0.04
CA ILE A 206 -14.70 -26.68 -0.37
C ILE A 206 -14.15 -25.84 0.78
N HIS A 207 -13.14 -25.02 0.48
CA HIS A 207 -12.55 -24.15 1.49
C HIS A 207 -13.57 -23.10 1.96
N THR A 208 -13.58 -22.78 3.25
CA THR A 208 -14.56 -21.86 3.85
C THR A 208 -14.60 -20.49 3.15
N ALA A 209 -13.45 -19.96 2.73
CA ALA A 209 -13.40 -18.71 1.95
C ALA A 209 -14.10 -18.82 0.59
N THR A 210 -13.94 -19.94 -0.11
CA THR A 210 -14.63 -20.23 -1.37
C THR A 210 -16.14 -20.28 -1.14
N ALA A 211 -16.60 -21.01 -0.13
CA ALA A 211 -18.02 -21.12 0.21
C ALA A 211 -18.65 -19.78 0.60
N LYS A 212 -17.94 -18.94 1.38
CA LYS A 212 -18.40 -17.58 1.73
C LYS A 212 -18.55 -16.69 0.50
N HIS A 213 -17.57 -16.72 -0.40
CA HIS A 213 -17.61 -15.96 -1.66
C HIS A 213 -18.75 -16.44 -2.57
N GLU A 214 -18.95 -17.76 -2.68
CA GLU A 214 -20.06 -18.36 -3.42
C GLU A 214 -21.42 -17.92 -2.89
N LYS A 215 -21.67 -18.12 -1.60
CA LYS A 215 -22.91 -17.72 -0.94
C LYS A 215 -23.24 -16.25 -1.19
N PHE A 216 -22.24 -15.37 -1.07
CA PHE A 216 -22.39 -13.93 -1.29
C PHE A 216 -22.81 -13.58 -2.73
N LEU A 217 -22.17 -14.19 -3.73
CA LEU A 217 -22.48 -13.90 -5.14
C LEU A 217 -23.86 -14.44 -5.53
N LEU A 218 -24.22 -15.65 -5.07
CA LEU A 218 -25.54 -16.22 -5.33
C LEU A 218 -26.65 -15.37 -4.69
N ALA A 219 -26.48 -14.97 -3.43
CA ALA A 219 -27.43 -14.08 -2.76
C ALA A 219 -27.60 -12.76 -3.53
N THR A 220 -26.49 -12.16 -3.97
CA THR A 220 -26.51 -10.93 -4.78
C THR A 220 -27.27 -11.13 -6.10
N ALA A 221 -27.01 -12.22 -6.81
CA ALA A 221 -27.65 -12.52 -8.11
C ALA A 221 -29.13 -12.90 -8.01
N SER A 222 -29.53 -13.47 -6.87
CA SER A 222 -30.93 -13.77 -6.55
C SER A 222 -31.70 -12.54 -6.04
N GLY A 223 -31.02 -11.42 -5.75
CA GLY A 223 -31.63 -10.21 -5.20
C GLY A 223 -31.71 -10.18 -3.67
N ASP A 224 -31.19 -11.18 -2.97
CA ASP A 224 -31.07 -11.21 -1.50
C ASP A 224 -29.85 -10.38 -1.06
N ILE A 225 -29.97 -9.07 -1.23
CA ILE A 225 -28.91 -8.11 -0.92
C ILE A 225 -29.30 -7.41 0.39
N GLN A 226 -28.49 -7.63 1.43
CA GLN A 226 -28.72 -7.07 2.76
C GLN A 226 -28.34 -5.57 2.81
N VAL A 227 -29.21 -4.71 2.29
CA VAL A 227 -29.10 -3.25 2.43
C VAL A 227 -30.40 -2.73 3.04
N HIS A 228 -30.39 -2.49 4.35
CA HIS A 228 -31.59 -2.11 5.12
C HIS A 228 -32.14 -0.71 4.77
N GLU A 229 -31.38 0.09 4.03
CA GLU A 229 -31.65 1.52 3.81
C GLU A 229 -32.34 1.82 2.47
N ILE A 230 -32.33 0.89 1.50
CA ILE A 230 -32.80 1.16 0.13
C ILE A 230 -33.63 -0.03 -0.38
N PRO A 231 -34.89 0.18 -0.80
CA PRO A 231 -35.67 -0.85 -1.48
C PRO A 231 -34.98 -1.27 -2.79
N ILE A 232 -34.72 -2.57 -2.93
CA ILE A 232 -34.00 -3.09 -4.08
C ILE A 232 -34.99 -3.44 -5.20
N HIS A 233 -34.93 -2.69 -6.29
CA HIS A 233 -35.70 -2.98 -7.48
C HIS A 233 -35.06 -4.11 -8.30
N GLN A 234 -35.88 -5.05 -8.77
CA GLN A 234 -35.44 -6.22 -9.51
C GLN A 234 -34.60 -5.86 -10.76
N SER A 235 -35.00 -4.79 -11.46
CA SER A 235 -34.30 -4.25 -12.64
C SER A 235 -32.86 -3.81 -12.39
N LYS A 236 -32.45 -3.62 -11.13
CA LYS A 236 -31.10 -3.16 -10.75
C LYS A 236 -30.17 -4.31 -10.36
N ILE A 237 -30.72 -5.50 -10.09
CA ILE A 237 -29.96 -6.69 -9.69
C ILE A 237 -28.83 -7.04 -10.70
N PRO A 238 -29.01 -6.91 -12.03
CA PRO A 238 -27.92 -7.15 -12.97
C PRO A 238 -26.70 -6.24 -12.75
N ALA A 239 -26.91 -4.97 -12.41
CA ALA A 239 -25.84 -4.02 -12.12
C ALA A 239 -25.10 -4.40 -10.82
N TYR A 240 -25.85 -4.75 -9.78
CA TYR A 240 -25.30 -5.21 -8.49
C TYR A 240 -24.50 -6.50 -8.62
N THR A 241 -25.03 -7.45 -9.38
CA THR A 241 -24.36 -8.74 -9.63
C THR A 241 -23.07 -8.53 -10.40
N LEU A 242 -23.08 -7.71 -11.45
CA LEU A 242 -21.88 -7.44 -12.23
C LEU A 242 -20.84 -6.64 -11.43
N GLY A 243 -21.28 -5.70 -10.60
CA GLY A 243 -20.44 -4.99 -9.63
C GLY A 243 -19.75 -5.93 -8.65
N ALA A 244 -20.47 -6.93 -8.12
CA ALA A 244 -19.92 -7.96 -7.25
C ALA A 244 -19.00 -8.96 -7.98
N MET A 245 -19.24 -9.24 -9.25
CA MET A 245 -18.40 -10.13 -10.06
C MET A 245 -17.10 -9.49 -10.52
N MET A 246 -17.08 -8.17 -10.68
CA MET A 246 -15.98 -7.42 -11.29
C MET A 246 -14.61 -7.62 -10.60
N PRO A 247 -14.49 -7.60 -9.25
CA PRO A 247 -13.21 -7.83 -8.58
C PRO A 247 -12.57 -9.17 -8.95
N SER A 248 -13.38 -10.23 -9.09
CA SER A 248 -12.85 -11.55 -9.50
C SER A 248 -12.24 -11.50 -10.89
N LEU A 249 -12.93 -10.89 -11.86
CA LEU A 249 -12.42 -10.77 -13.23
C LEU A 249 -11.14 -9.92 -13.30
N ARG A 250 -11.12 -8.79 -12.59
CA ARG A 250 -10.00 -7.85 -12.61
C ARG A 250 -8.78 -8.38 -11.85
N LEU A 251 -8.95 -9.04 -10.70
CA LEU A 251 -7.84 -9.66 -9.94
C LEU A 251 -7.17 -10.80 -10.70
N TYR A 252 -7.90 -11.63 -11.47
CA TYR A 252 -7.25 -12.68 -12.29
C TYR A 252 -6.43 -12.08 -13.43
N ALA A 253 -6.91 -11.01 -14.06
CA ALA A 253 -6.12 -10.27 -15.05
C ALA A 253 -4.88 -9.62 -14.40
N PHE A 254 -5.07 -9.02 -13.21
CA PHE A 254 -3.97 -8.43 -12.44
C PHE A 254 -2.90 -9.47 -12.10
N PHE A 255 -3.30 -10.61 -11.53
CA PHE A 255 -2.43 -11.74 -11.22
C PHE A 255 -1.63 -12.24 -12.43
N SER A 256 -2.33 -12.58 -13.51
CA SER A 256 -1.72 -13.17 -14.70
C SER A 256 -0.74 -12.23 -15.41
N LYS A 257 -0.90 -10.90 -15.25
CA LYS A 257 0.06 -9.92 -15.76
C LYS A 257 1.42 -10.02 -15.05
N ALA A 258 1.43 -10.12 -13.72
CA ALA A 258 2.68 -10.08 -12.94
C ALA A 258 3.45 -11.39 -12.95
N VAL A 259 2.79 -12.54 -13.07
CA VAL A 259 3.48 -13.84 -13.17
C VAL A 259 4.32 -13.93 -14.47
N ARG A 260 4.12 -13.03 -15.45
CA ARG A 260 4.81 -13.02 -16.75
C ARG A 260 6.11 -12.22 -16.76
N GLU A 261 6.47 -11.49 -15.70
CA GLU A 261 7.71 -10.72 -15.68
C GLU A 261 8.96 -11.63 -15.54
N PRO A 262 10.04 -11.38 -16.29
CA PRO A 262 11.14 -12.33 -16.48
C PRO A 262 12.02 -12.45 -15.23
N GLY A 263 12.06 -13.65 -14.64
CA GLY A 263 12.89 -13.94 -13.46
C GLY A 263 12.61 -15.28 -12.76
N THR A 264 11.56 -16.00 -13.14
CA THR A 264 11.28 -17.34 -12.62
C THR A 264 12.34 -18.34 -13.13
N PRO A 265 13.13 -18.98 -12.23
CA PRO A 265 14.11 -19.95 -12.67
C PRO A 265 13.44 -21.20 -13.21
N ASP A 266 14.15 -21.79 -14.16
CA ASP A 266 13.85 -22.98 -14.95
C ASP A 266 13.04 -24.08 -14.26
N GLY A 267 12.11 -24.65 -15.04
CA GLY A 267 11.20 -25.70 -14.59
C GLY A 267 10.05 -25.91 -15.57
N SER A 268 10.36 -26.04 -16.86
CA SER A 268 9.41 -26.28 -17.95
C SER A 268 8.56 -27.57 -17.81
N SER A 269 8.78 -28.37 -16.76
CA SER A 269 8.13 -29.66 -16.51
C SER A 269 7.07 -29.65 -15.39
N HIS A 270 7.07 -28.69 -14.45
CA HIS A 270 6.18 -28.76 -13.28
C HIS A 270 4.70 -28.47 -13.61
N PRO A 271 3.72 -29.23 -13.07
CA PRO A 271 2.28 -28.93 -13.17
C PRO A 271 1.88 -27.44 -13.03
N ARG A 272 2.51 -26.72 -12.10
CA ARG A 272 2.29 -25.29 -11.82
C ARG A 272 2.67 -24.38 -12.99
N SER A 273 3.80 -24.64 -13.64
CA SER A 273 4.24 -23.86 -14.80
C SER A 273 3.36 -24.09 -16.02
N LYS A 274 2.76 -25.28 -16.15
CA LYS A 274 1.72 -25.54 -17.15
C LYS A 274 0.46 -24.72 -16.89
N TRP A 275 0.00 -24.65 -15.64
CA TRP A 275 -1.20 -23.89 -15.27
C TRP A 275 -1.01 -22.38 -15.52
N ILE A 276 0.13 -21.81 -15.13
CA ILE A 276 0.47 -20.40 -15.41
C ILE A 276 0.42 -20.08 -16.91
N LYS A 277 0.98 -20.97 -17.75
CA LYS A 277 0.98 -20.79 -19.21
C LYS A 277 -0.42 -20.84 -19.81
N GLU A 278 -1.32 -21.56 -19.17
CA GLU A 278 -2.69 -21.75 -19.63
C GLU A 278 -3.59 -20.56 -19.27
N TYR A 279 -3.32 -19.90 -18.14
CA TYR A 279 -4.12 -18.82 -17.57
C TYR A 279 -3.46 -17.44 -17.77
N THR A 280 -3.38 -17.01 -19.04
CA THR A 280 -2.67 -15.79 -19.45
C THR A 280 -3.48 -14.50 -19.26
N TYR A 281 -2.76 -13.37 -19.16
CA TYR A 281 -3.37 -12.04 -19.06
C TYR A 281 -4.28 -11.71 -20.23
N GLU A 282 -3.89 -12.04 -21.46
CA GLU A 282 -4.68 -11.75 -22.65
C GLU A 282 -6.07 -12.39 -22.59
N ASN A 283 -6.17 -13.61 -22.04
CA ASN A 283 -7.44 -14.34 -21.90
C ASN A 283 -8.38 -13.65 -20.90
N PHE A 284 -7.86 -13.18 -19.77
CA PHE A 284 -8.66 -12.49 -18.76
C PHE A 284 -8.96 -11.03 -19.13
N LYS A 285 -8.03 -10.38 -19.84
CA LYS A 285 -8.12 -8.96 -20.19
C LYS A 285 -9.38 -8.65 -20.97
N MET A 286 -9.65 -9.40 -22.03
CA MET A 286 -10.83 -9.14 -22.86
C MET A 286 -12.13 -9.33 -22.09
N SER A 287 -12.16 -10.33 -21.19
CA SER A 287 -13.33 -10.65 -20.37
C SER A 287 -13.69 -9.54 -19.39
N PHE A 288 -12.72 -8.99 -18.63
CA PHE A 288 -13.02 -7.92 -17.69
C PHE A 288 -13.35 -6.61 -18.40
N LEU A 289 -12.71 -6.29 -19.53
CA LEU A 289 -13.03 -5.06 -20.29
C LEU A 289 -14.44 -5.06 -20.84
N HIS A 290 -14.90 -6.20 -21.37
CA HIS A 290 -16.29 -6.32 -21.81
C HIS A 290 -17.26 -6.17 -20.62
N ALA A 291 -16.91 -6.74 -19.47
CA ALA A 291 -17.70 -6.59 -18.25
C ALA A 291 -17.75 -5.14 -17.75
N GLU A 292 -16.64 -4.40 -17.82
CA GLU A 292 -16.59 -2.99 -17.40
C GLU A 292 -17.51 -2.11 -18.24
N VAL A 293 -17.50 -2.30 -19.57
CA VAL A 293 -18.40 -1.58 -20.48
C VAL A 293 -19.87 -1.87 -20.15
N LEU A 294 -20.22 -3.14 -19.89
CA LEU A 294 -21.59 -3.47 -19.51
C LEU A 294 -21.95 -2.92 -18.12
N LEU A 295 -21.03 -2.97 -17.16
CA LEU A 295 -21.24 -2.41 -15.82
C LEU A 295 -21.50 -0.90 -15.92
N ASP A 296 -20.69 -0.17 -16.68
CA ASP A 296 -20.89 1.26 -16.90
C ASP A 296 -22.23 1.55 -17.59
N LYS A 297 -22.64 0.73 -18.58
CA LYS A 297 -23.98 0.82 -19.21
C LYS A 297 -25.09 0.65 -18.17
N LEU A 298 -25.04 -0.42 -17.37
CA LEU A 298 -26.07 -0.75 -16.39
C LEU A 298 -26.16 0.33 -15.30
N CYS A 299 -25.02 0.87 -14.86
CA CYS A 299 -24.95 1.91 -13.85
C CYS A 299 -25.45 3.29 -14.32
N ASN A 300 -25.56 3.55 -15.62
CA ASN A 300 -26.12 4.82 -16.13
C ASN A 300 -27.58 5.03 -15.71
N SER A 301 -28.30 3.95 -15.38
CA SER A 301 -29.70 3.98 -14.94
C SER A 301 -29.87 4.07 -13.42
N LEU A 302 -28.77 4.14 -12.66
CA LEU A 302 -28.77 4.14 -11.21
C LEU A 302 -28.70 5.57 -10.65
N SER A 303 -29.44 5.79 -9.58
CA SER A 303 -29.27 6.92 -8.66
C SER A 303 -27.92 6.85 -7.93
N GLN A 304 -27.55 7.93 -7.23
CA GLN A 304 -26.28 7.97 -6.50
C GLN A 304 -26.28 6.93 -5.37
N GLU A 305 -27.38 6.81 -4.65
CA GLU A 305 -27.59 5.88 -3.53
C GLU A 305 -27.46 4.42 -4.01
N GLU A 306 -28.02 4.10 -5.18
CA GLU A 306 -27.87 2.79 -5.80
C GLU A 306 -26.44 2.52 -6.28
N ILE A 307 -25.72 3.54 -6.76
CA ILE A 307 -24.29 3.42 -7.07
C ILE A 307 -23.47 3.12 -5.80
N GLN A 308 -23.83 3.69 -4.64
CA GLN A 308 -23.18 3.34 -3.38
C GLN A 308 -23.40 1.85 -3.01
N VAL A 309 -24.55 1.26 -3.37
CA VAL A 309 -24.78 -0.19 -3.20
C VAL A 309 -23.78 -0.98 -4.06
N VAL A 310 -23.58 -0.58 -5.32
CA VAL A 310 -22.56 -1.20 -6.21
C VAL A 310 -21.17 -1.08 -5.57
N GLU A 311 -20.81 0.09 -5.04
CA GLU A 311 -19.52 0.32 -4.38
C GLU A 311 -19.32 -0.59 -3.16
N ARG A 312 -20.35 -0.77 -2.32
CA ARG A 312 -20.31 -1.67 -1.16
C ARG A 312 -20.16 -3.13 -1.58
N LEU A 313 -20.94 -3.58 -2.56
CA LEU A 313 -20.88 -4.95 -3.08
C LEU A 313 -19.53 -5.25 -3.73
N TYR A 314 -18.99 -4.31 -4.50
CA TYR A 314 -17.67 -4.41 -5.11
C TYR A 314 -16.57 -4.57 -4.04
N ARG A 315 -16.56 -3.72 -3.00
CA ARG A 315 -15.59 -3.81 -1.90
C ARG A 315 -15.72 -5.14 -1.15
N ARG A 316 -16.94 -5.58 -0.86
CA ARG A 316 -17.18 -6.87 -0.19
C ARG A 316 -16.69 -8.05 -1.03
N ALA A 317 -16.99 -8.04 -2.33
CA ALA A 317 -16.49 -9.03 -3.28
C ALA A 317 -14.96 -9.03 -3.37
N MET A 318 -14.33 -7.85 -3.43
CA MET A 318 -12.87 -7.72 -3.40
C MET A 318 -12.27 -8.42 -2.18
N ARG A 319 -12.78 -8.15 -0.97
CA ARG A 319 -12.33 -8.79 0.26
C ARG A 319 -12.50 -10.31 0.25
N LEU A 320 -13.70 -10.80 -0.06
CA LEU A 320 -13.99 -12.25 -0.13
C LEU A 320 -13.12 -12.96 -1.17
N LYS A 321 -12.87 -12.31 -2.31
CA LYS A 321 -12.01 -12.87 -3.35
C LYS A 321 -10.54 -12.89 -2.92
N MET A 322 -10.11 -11.86 -2.21
CA MET A 322 -8.79 -11.78 -1.62
C MET A 322 -8.62 -12.84 -0.51
N ASP A 323 -9.66 -13.20 0.24
CA ASP A 323 -9.64 -14.32 1.21
C ASP A 323 -9.48 -15.68 0.53
N PHE A 324 -10.14 -15.88 -0.62
CA PHE A 324 -9.91 -17.05 -1.45
C PHE A 324 -8.43 -17.19 -1.84
N PHE A 325 -7.77 -16.10 -2.24
CA PHE A 325 -6.33 -16.09 -2.56
C PHE A 325 -5.42 -16.26 -1.34
N ASN A 326 -5.93 -16.00 -0.13
CA ASN A 326 -5.21 -16.16 1.14
C ASN A 326 -5.44 -17.53 1.81
N SER A 327 -6.26 -18.41 1.20
CA SER A 327 -6.69 -19.67 1.80
C SER A 327 -5.59 -20.74 1.93
N GLN A 328 -4.57 -20.68 1.07
CA GLN A 328 -3.41 -21.57 1.13
C GLN A 328 -2.40 -20.94 2.07
N GLN A 329 -1.93 -21.59 3.12
CA GLN A 329 -1.08 -20.90 4.12
C GLN A 329 0.18 -21.67 4.52
N SER A 330 0.40 -22.88 4.01
CA SER A 330 1.55 -23.64 4.48
C SER A 330 2.87 -23.02 4.00
N ALA A 331 3.85 -22.95 4.90
CA ALA A 331 5.25 -22.59 4.65
C ALA A 331 5.55 -21.20 4.05
N LEU A 332 4.76 -20.16 4.35
CA LEU A 332 5.12 -18.78 4.00
C LEU A 332 6.07 -18.11 5.01
N ILE A 333 6.96 -17.27 4.49
CA ILE A 333 7.91 -16.46 5.27
C ILE A 333 7.39 -15.05 5.62
N ILE A 334 6.15 -14.73 5.21
CA ILE A 334 5.45 -13.50 5.55
C ILE A 334 3.98 -13.82 5.92
N PRO A 335 3.27 -12.94 6.65
CA PRO A 335 3.70 -11.66 7.23
C PRO A 335 4.81 -11.82 8.27
N VAL A 336 5.87 -11.00 8.19
CA VAL A 336 7.07 -11.14 9.04
C VAL A 336 6.69 -11.27 10.51
N TYR A 337 5.84 -10.39 11.03
CA TYR A 337 5.47 -10.38 12.45
C TYR A 337 4.85 -11.70 12.91
N THR A 338 3.93 -12.27 12.11
CA THR A 338 3.26 -13.55 12.46
C THR A 338 4.15 -14.78 12.27
N LYS A 339 5.32 -14.62 11.63
CA LYS A 339 6.26 -15.69 11.31
C LYS A 339 7.57 -15.59 12.09
N LEU A 340 7.66 -14.67 13.04
CA LEU A 340 8.80 -14.57 13.97
C LEU A 340 8.96 -15.85 14.76
N ASP A 341 10.21 -16.22 15.07
CA ASP A 341 10.45 -17.22 16.10
C ASP A 341 9.91 -16.69 17.44
N PRO A 342 9.29 -17.51 18.30
CA PRO A 342 8.85 -17.07 19.63
C PRO A 342 9.96 -16.47 20.51
N LYS A 343 11.24 -16.69 20.16
CA LYS A 343 12.43 -16.11 20.81
C LYS A 343 12.92 -14.81 20.16
N GLU A 344 12.26 -14.35 19.11
CA GLU A 344 12.60 -13.11 18.40
C GLU A 344 11.63 -11.99 18.76
N HIS A 345 12.16 -10.77 18.85
CA HIS A 345 11.38 -9.55 19.03
C HIS A 345 11.50 -8.64 17.81
N LEU A 346 10.38 -8.11 17.32
CA LEU A 346 10.41 -7.19 16.18
C LEU A 346 10.80 -5.78 16.63
N MET A 347 11.88 -5.26 16.04
CA MET A 347 12.30 -3.88 16.22
C MET A 347 12.23 -3.10 14.90
N LEU A 348 11.32 -2.13 14.86
CA LEU A 348 11.07 -1.27 13.71
C LEU A 348 11.70 0.11 13.92
N PHE A 349 12.54 0.51 12.98
CA PHE A 349 13.12 1.83 12.91
C PHE A 349 12.65 2.53 11.64
N ALA A 350 12.20 3.78 11.75
CA ALA A 350 11.84 4.57 10.58
C ALA A 350 12.39 6.00 10.70
N ASP A 351 13.08 6.45 9.65
CA ASP A 351 13.28 7.89 9.47
C ASP A 351 11.91 8.55 9.24
N PHE A 352 11.71 9.75 9.76
CA PHE A 352 10.38 10.37 9.72
C PHE A 352 10.13 11.15 8.43
N ASP A 353 11.02 12.05 8.03
CA ASP A 353 10.76 13.14 7.08
C ASP A 353 10.21 12.67 5.72
N PHE A 354 11.06 12.53 4.71
CA PHE A 354 10.60 12.14 3.37
C PHE A 354 10.18 10.67 3.31
N THR A 355 10.40 9.92 4.37
CA THR A 355 9.99 8.52 4.52
C THR A 355 8.49 8.45 4.86
N CYS A 356 7.98 9.31 5.75
CA CYS A 356 6.58 9.33 6.18
C CYS A 356 5.76 10.45 5.53
N THR A 357 6.38 11.52 5.00
CA THR A 357 5.69 12.69 4.42
C THR A 357 6.22 13.03 3.02
N ASP A 358 5.44 13.83 2.27
CA ASP A 358 5.92 14.43 1.01
C ASP A 358 6.67 15.76 1.23
N LEU A 359 6.49 16.38 2.39
CA LEU A 359 7.14 17.63 2.78
C LEU A 359 7.90 17.41 4.08
N GLY A 360 9.24 17.50 4.04
CA GLY A 360 10.07 17.35 5.23
C GLY A 360 9.72 18.36 6.34
N SER A 361 9.94 17.94 7.59
CA SER A 361 9.59 18.66 8.82
C SER A 361 10.16 20.08 8.86
N LEU A 362 11.39 20.28 8.39
CA LEU A 362 12.00 21.61 8.30
C LEU A 362 11.19 22.58 7.43
N GLY A 363 10.60 22.09 6.34
CA GLY A 363 9.77 22.90 5.45
C GLY A 363 8.50 23.40 6.16
N ILE A 364 7.94 22.58 7.05
CA ILE A 364 6.77 22.94 7.87
C ILE A 364 7.18 23.96 8.93
N LEU A 365 8.24 23.70 9.67
CA LEU A 365 8.77 24.63 10.68
C LEU A 365 9.13 25.99 10.08
N LYS A 366 9.74 26.01 8.89
CA LYS A 366 10.00 27.23 8.12
C LYS A 366 8.70 28.00 7.82
N ASN A 367 7.64 27.30 7.39
CA ASN A 367 6.37 27.95 7.06
C ASN A 367 5.71 28.55 8.31
N ILE A 368 5.75 27.84 9.45
CA ILE A 368 5.27 28.35 10.73
C ILE A 368 6.03 29.64 11.05
N ALA A 369 7.36 29.59 11.09
CA ALA A 369 8.20 30.76 11.39
C ALA A 369 7.92 31.97 10.48
N ILE A 370 7.73 31.75 9.17
CA ILE A 370 7.37 32.81 8.23
C ILE A 370 6.00 33.41 8.56
N VAL A 371 4.99 32.58 8.83
CA VAL A 371 3.63 33.06 9.13
C VAL A 371 3.61 33.81 10.47
N THR A 372 4.32 33.31 11.49
CA THR A 372 4.47 33.98 12.78
C THR A 372 5.11 35.36 12.60
N ALA A 373 6.21 35.45 11.84
CA ALA A 373 6.86 36.73 11.54
C ALA A 373 5.97 37.69 10.73
N GLN A 374 5.13 37.18 9.81
CA GLN A 374 4.18 38.00 9.06
C GLN A 374 3.10 38.61 9.94
N LYS A 375 2.56 37.85 10.91
CA LYS A 375 1.59 38.37 11.88
C LYS A 375 2.22 39.48 12.72
N ALA A 376 3.45 39.28 13.19
CA ALA A 376 4.20 40.29 13.94
C ALA A 376 4.50 41.55 13.10
N ASP A 377 4.93 41.39 11.84
CA ASP A 377 5.16 42.51 10.92
C ASP A 377 3.88 43.36 10.73
N GLN A 378 2.70 42.72 10.64
CA GLN A 378 1.41 43.41 10.49
C GLN A 378 1.00 44.19 11.75
N LEU A 379 1.22 43.61 12.94
CA LEU A 379 0.94 44.28 14.21
C LEU A 379 1.83 45.53 14.40
N LEU A 380 3.07 45.47 13.91
CA LEU A 380 4.04 46.58 13.98
C LEU A 380 3.79 47.69 12.96
N GLN A 381 2.95 47.49 11.93
CA GLN A 381 2.60 48.54 10.96
C GLN A 381 1.70 49.66 11.55
N GLY A 382 1.26 49.53 12.81
CA GLY A 382 0.41 50.50 13.51
C GLY A 382 1.00 51.14 14.78
N GLN A 383 2.25 50.86 15.16
CA GLN A 383 2.90 51.43 16.35
C GLN A 383 4.30 51.96 16.05
N ASP A 384 4.68 53.02 16.78
CA ASP A 384 5.91 53.78 16.58
C ASP A 384 7.17 52.91 16.74
N ARG A 385 8.14 53.14 15.85
CA ARG A 385 9.24 52.20 15.58
C ARG A 385 10.36 52.31 16.60
N ASP A 386 10.30 51.54 17.69
CA ASP A 386 11.48 51.30 18.55
C ASP A 386 11.37 49.97 19.34
N ILE A 387 11.17 48.84 18.65
CA ILE A 387 11.40 47.51 19.25
C ILE A 387 12.56 46.81 18.52
N PRO A 388 13.79 46.88 19.06
CA PRO A 388 14.95 46.19 18.50
C PRO A 388 14.95 44.72 18.95
N SER A 389 14.48 43.79 18.09
CA SER A 389 14.86 42.35 18.10
C SER A 389 14.06 41.43 17.17
N HIS A 390 13.08 41.91 16.39
CA HIS A 390 12.28 41.05 15.51
C HIS A 390 12.87 40.92 14.10
N ILE A 391 13.12 39.69 13.63
CA ILE A 391 13.50 39.42 12.23
C ILE A 391 12.25 39.52 11.36
N THR A 392 12.20 40.49 10.45
CA THR A 392 11.07 40.66 9.53
C THR A 392 10.84 39.41 8.66
N SER A 393 9.60 39.17 8.24
CA SER A 393 9.27 38.00 7.41
C SER A 393 10.03 37.96 6.08
N THR A 394 10.36 39.13 5.51
CA THR A 394 11.21 39.24 4.30
C THR A 394 12.64 38.83 4.58
N ASN A 395 13.23 39.33 5.66
CA ASN A 395 14.60 38.95 6.05
C ASN A 395 14.68 37.46 6.40
N LEU A 396 13.68 36.92 7.11
CA LEU A 396 13.60 35.51 7.43
C LEU A 396 13.60 34.63 6.17
N LYS A 397 12.80 34.99 5.15
CA LYS A 397 12.78 34.28 3.85
C LYS A 397 14.16 34.28 3.17
N ASN A 398 14.86 35.41 3.19
CA ASN A 398 16.19 35.53 2.59
C ASN A 398 17.23 34.68 3.34
N ILE A 399 17.21 34.69 4.67
CA ILE A 399 18.10 33.86 5.50
C ILE A 399 17.83 32.38 5.23
N TRP A 400 16.56 31.97 5.17
CA TRP A 400 16.18 30.59 4.82
C TRP A 400 16.67 30.16 3.44
N GLU A 401 16.60 31.05 2.45
CA GLU A 401 17.10 30.77 1.11
C GLU A 401 18.61 30.58 1.10
N LEU A 402 19.36 31.45 1.79
CA LEU A 402 20.81 31.33 1.94
C LEU A 402 21.22 30.02 2.64
N LEU A 403 20.58 29.70 3.77
CA LEU A 403 20.85 28.47 4.54
C LEU A 403 20.55 27.21 3.71
N SER A 404 19.46 27.21 2.95
CA SER A 404 19.07 26.09 2.09
C SER A 404 20.02 25.91 0.91
N GLN A 405 20.43 27.00 0.25
CA GLN A 405 21.40 26.96 -0.85
C GLN A 405 22.76 26.45 -0.37
N GLN A 406 23.23 26.93 0.78
CA GLN A 406 24.49 26.51 1.35
C GLN A 406 24.49 25.03 1.76
N SER A 407 23.41 24.57 2.41
CA SER A 407 23.26 23.16 2.80
C SER A 407 23.22 22.24 1.59
N THR A 408 22.49 22.62 0.54
CA THR A 408 22.42 21.86 -0.72
C THR A 408 23.79 21.79 -1.39
N PHE A 409 24.51 22.92 -1.45
CA PHE A 409 25.84 22.98 -2.05
C PHE A 409 26.85 22.09 -1.32
N GLU A 410 26.86 22.14 0.02
CA GLU A 410 27.75 21.31 0.84
C GLU A 410 27.42 19.82 0.72
N TYR A 411 26.14 19.47 0.71
CA TYR A 411 25.68 18.10 0.50
C TYR A 411 26.12 17.58 -0.88
N ASP A 412 25.84 18.31 -1.95
CA ASP A 412 26.24 17.94 -3.31
C ASP A 412 27.76 17.81 -3.46
N LYS A 413 28.53 18.68 -2.80
CA LYS A 413 29.98 18.61 -2.76
C LYS A 413 30.45 17.33 -2.07
N CYS A 414 29.85 16.97 -0.93
CA CYS A 414 30.15 15.73 -0.23
C CYS A 414 29.82 14.51 -1.11
N ILE A 415 28.62 14.45 -1.70
CA ILE A 415 28.24 13.36 -2.60
C ILE A 415 29.21 13.25 -3.77
N LYS A 416 29.57 14.36 -4.44
CA LYS A 416 30.55 14.33 -5.53
C LYS A 416 31.90 13.76 -5.08
N LYS A 417 32.37 14.14 -3.89
CA LYS A 417 33.63 13.65 -3.34
C LYS A 417 33.57 12.14 -3.03
N ILE A 418 32.47 11.68 -2.44
CA ILE A 418 32.20 10.25 -2.20
C ILE A 418 32.29 9.47 -3.51
N MET A 419 31.72 10.02 -4.58
CA MET A 419 31.68 9.38 -5.90
C MET A 419 33.00 9.44 -6.69
N LEU A 420 34.05 10.12 -6.20
CA LEU A 420 35.40 10.09 -6.80
C LEU A 420 36.17 8.80 -6.47
N GLY A 421 35.70 8.02 -5.50
CA GLY A 421 36.29 6.75 -5.13
C GLY A 421 36.20 5.70 -6.25
N GLU A 422 36.90 4.58 -6.05
CA GLU A 422 36.75 3.43 -6.94
C GLU A 422 35.40 2.75 -6.70
N LYS A 423 34.66 2.55 -7.79
CA LYS A 423 33.36 1.87 -7.74
C LYS A 423 33.54 0.38 -7.43
N ALA A 424 32.96 -0.09 -6.33
CA ALA A 424 32.95 -1.49 -5.97
C ALA A 424 32.02 -2.31 -6.88
N LEU A 425 32.50 -3.49 -7.30
CA LEU A 425 31.71 -4.45 -8.10
C LEU A 425 30.66 -5.19 -7.26
N SER A 426 30.94 -5.41 -5.98
CA SER A 426 30.09 -6.14 -5.05
C SER A 426 30.28 -5.64 -3.63
N PHE A 427 29.22 -5.64 -2.83
CA PHE A 427 29.30 -5.29 -1.42
C PHE A 427 30.11 -6.33 -0.64
N ASN A 428 31.05 -5.87 0.16
CA ASN A 428 31.86 -6.68 1.06
C ASN A 428 32.32 -5.83 2.25
N TYR A 429 33.07 -6.44 3.17
CA TYR A 429 33.57 -5.76 4.38
C TYR A 429 34.41 -4.51 4.07
N HIS A 430 35.28 -4.56 3.06
CA HIS A 430 36.07 -3.40 2.63
C HIS A 430 35.18 -2.29 2.06
N GLY A 431 34.14 -2.65 1.29
CA GLY A 431 33.13 -1.74 0.79
C GLY A 431 32.36 -1.05 1.93
N LEU A 432 32.00 -1.79 2.97
CA LEU A 432 31.37 -1.24 4.18
C LEU A 432 32.30 -0.26 4.92
N GLN A 433 33.57 -0.61 5.14
CA GLN A 433 34.53 0.30 5.78
C GLN A 433 34.75 1.57 4.95
N SER A 434 34.88 1.43 3.63
CA SER A 434 35.06 2.55 2.71
C SER A 434 33.82 3.46 2.71
N LEU A 435 32.63 2.86 2.67
CA LEU A 435 31.35 3.58 2.76
C LEU A 435 31.25 4.32 4.10
N HIS A 436 31.59 3.67 5.21
CA HIS A 436 31.62 4.31 6.52
C HIS A 436 32.55 5.52 6.53
N GLY A 437 33.79 5.39 6.05
CA GLY A 437 34.72 6.50 5.95
C GLY A 437 34.20 7.66 5.09
N ALA A 438 33.55 7.33 3.97
CA ALA A 438 32.94 8.31 3.08
C ALA A 438 31.75 9.05 3.72
N LEU A 439 30.91 8.34 4.47
CA LEU A 439 29.75 8.91 5.15
C LEU A 439 30.10 9.71 6.41
N VAL A 440 31.27 9.49 7.03
CA VAL A 440 31.74 10.34 8.14
C VAL A 440 31.90 11.80 7.72
N GLU A 441 32.36 12.07 6.49
CA GLU A 441 32.46 13.43 5.99
C GLU A 441 31.08 14.07 5.80
N LEU A 442 30.13 13.31 5.23
CA LEU A 442 28.73 13.72 5.09
C LEU A 442 28.13 14.04 6.46
N SER A 443 28.34 13.16 7.45
CA SER A 443 27.91 13.30 8.85
C SER A 443 28.35 14.64 9.45
N SER A 444 29.57 15.10 9.15
CA SER A 444 30.07 16.39 9.60
C SER A 444 29.34 17.57 8.95
N SER A 445 28.99 17.45 7.67
CA SER A 445 28.30 18.51 6.92
C SER A 445 26.83 18.65 7.32
N GLU A 446 26.13 17.54 7.53
CA GLU A 446 24.74 17.50 8.00
C GLU A 446 24.62 18.10 9.39
N GLY A 447 25.50 17.71 10.33
CA GLY A 447 25.50 18.29 11.68
C GLY A 447 25.73 19.81 11.68
N ARG A 448 26.64 20.31 10.84
CA ARG A 448 26.85 21.77 10.66
C ARG A 448 25.64 22.46 10.01
N ALA A 449 24.96 21.81 9.07
CA ALA A 449 23.75 22.36 8.45
C ALA A 449 22.64 22.54 9.48
N VAL A 450 22.40 21.54 10.34
CA VAL A 450 21.38 21.62 11.38
C VAL A 450 21.74 22.66 12.44
N SER A 451 23.00 22.67 12.92
CA SER A 451 23.46 23.66 13.89
C SER A 451 23.26 25.09 13.39
N ARG A 452 23.60 25.37 12.12
CA ARG A 452 23.36 26.69 11.51
C ARG A 452 21.89 27.12 11.52
N ILE A 453 20.94 26.20 11.33
CA ILE A 453 19.52 26.54 11.41
C ILE A 453 19.19 27.04 12.83
N PHE A 454 19.59 26.30 13.87
CA PHE A 454 19.30 26.69 15.25
C PHE A 454 20.07 27.95 15.67
N ASP A 455 21.36 28.04 15.37
CA ASP A 455 22.23 29.18 15.71
C ASP A 455 21.78 30.48 15.04
N SER A 456 21.19 30.40 13.84
CA SER A 456 20.66 31.57 13.15
C SER A 456 19.39 32.15 13.79
N GLY A 457 18.76 31.42 14.72
CA GLY A 457 17.54 31.85 15.40
C GLY A 457 16.30 31.93 14.50
N VAL A 458 16.34 31.41 13.26
CA VAL A 458 15.24 31.51 12.29
C VAL A 458 13.97 30.76 12.69
N LEU A 459 14.07 29.87 13.69
CA LEU A 459 12.93 29.17 14.27
C LEU A 459 12.46 29.81 15.59
N LYS A 460 13.22 30.74 16.18
CA LYS A 460 12.87 31.37 17.45
C LYS A 460 11.52 32.09 17.33
N GLY A 461 10.67 31.94 18.34
CA GLY A 461 9.36 32.59 18.38
C GLY A 461 8.20 31.74 17.88
N ILE A 462 8.44 30.55 17.31
CA ILE A 462 7.35 29.64 16.94
C ILE A 462 6.65 29.10 18.20
N SER A 463 5.32 29.00 18.15
CA SER A 463 4.51 28.48 19.25
C SER A 463 4.49 26.95 19.26
N LEU A 464 4.55 26.36 20.46
CA LEU A 464 4.32 24.93 20.67
C LEU A 464 2.95 24.49 20.11
N GLU A 465 1.92 25.29 20.31
CA GLU A 465 0.57 24.97 19.83
C GLU A 465 0.48 25.05 18.30
N GLU A 466 1.18 26.01 17.66
CA GLU A 466 1.29 26.05 16.20
C GLU A 466 2.03 24.83 15.65
N ILE A 467 3.08 24.35 16.33
CA ILE A 467 3.81 23.11 15.97
C ILE A 467 2.87 21.90 16.08
N LYS A 468 2.18 21.73 17.21
CA LYS A 468 1.24 20.61 17.41
C LYS A 468 0.13 20.63 16.39
N GLN A 469 -0.44 21.80 16.12
CA GLN A 469 -1.50 21.96 15.14
C GLN A 469 -1.01 21.62 13.73
N ALA A 470 0.18 22.07 13.35
CA ALA A 470 0.79 21.71 12.07
C ALA A 470 1.03 20.21 11.95
N GLY A 471 1.51 19.56 13.01
CA GLY A 471 1.70 18.10 13.06
C GLY A 471 0.39 17.35 12.83
N LYS A 472 -0.69 17.71 13.54
CA LYS A 472 -2.02 17.10 13.37
C LYS A 472 -2.59 17.18 11.95
N HIS A 473 -2.23 18.22 11.20
CA HIS A 473 -2.68 18.45 9.83
C HIS A 473 -1.66 18.00 8.78
N MET A 474 -0.57 17.37 9.22
CA MET A 474 0.47 16.93 8.30
C MET A 474 -0.02 15.74 7.48
N ILE A 475 0.09 15.87 6.16
CA ILE A 475 -0.32 14.81 5.23
C ILE A 475 0.79 13.76 5.20
N LEU A 476 0.52 12.62 5.83
CA LEU A 476 1.38 11.44 5.76
C LEU A 476 1.14 10.70 4.44
N LYS A 477 2.19 10.03 3.95
CA LYS A 477 2.12 9.18 2.77
C LYS A 477 1.04 8.10 2.95
N ASN A 478 0.38 7.77 1.84
CA ASN A 478 -0.67 6.74 1.83
C ASN A 478 -0.18 5.43 2.49
N GLY A 479 -0.98 4.88 3.41
CA GLY A 479 -0.67 3.68 4.19
C GLY A 479 0.16 3.90 5.46
N CYS A 480 0.91 5.00 5.59
CA CYS A 480 1.86 5.25 6.69
C CYS A 480 1.20 5.25 8.07
N MET A 481 0.18 6.11 8.26
CA MET A 481 -0.54 6.22 9.52
C MET A 481 -1.24 4.91 9.90
N ASN A 482 -1.81 4.21 8.92
CA ASN A 482 -2.48 2.93 9.16
C ASN A 482 -1.49 1.87 9.65
N PHE A 483 -0.31 1.80 9.03
CA PHE A 483 0.77 0.91 9.48
C PHE A 483 1.14 1.18 10.93
N PHE A 484 1.51 2.41 11.29
CA PHE A 484 1.92 2.73 12.67
C PHE A 484 0.81 2.47 13.70
N LYS A 485 -0.45 2.80 13.38
CA LYS A 485 -1.60 2.49 14.25
C LYS A 485 -1.75 1.00 14.53
N LYS A 486 -1.42 0.14 13.55
CA LYS A 486 -1.54 -1.32 13.68
C LYS A 486 -0.37 -1.88 14.45
N VAL A 487 0.86 -1.47 14.14
CA VAL A 487 2.06 -1.90 14.88
C VAL A 487 1.98 -1.52 16.35
N ASN A 488 1.43 -0.35 16.68
CA ASN A 488 1.28 0.09 18.08
C ASN A 488 0.38 -0.82 18.94
N LYS A 489 -0.38 -1.73 18.34
CA LYS A 489 -1.23 -2.70 19.04
C LYS A 489 -0.55 -4.06 19.20
N LEU A 490 0.67 -4.19 18.70
CA LEU A 490 1.45 -5.43 18.69
C LEU A 490 2.55 -5.35 19.73
N ASP A 491 3.08 -6.52 20.09
CA ASP A 491 4.27 -6.63 20.92
C ASP A 491 5.50 -6.42 20.02
N ALA A 492 5.76 -5.17 19.67
CA ALA A 492 6.86 -4.76 18.81
C ALA A 492 7.41 -3.40 19.25
N SER A 493 8.72 -3.20 19.12
CA SER A 493 9.35 -1.91 19.42
C SER A 493 9.35 -1.03 18.17
N VAL A 494 8.90 0.23 18.29
CA VAL A 494 8.85 1.19 17.19
C VAL A 494 9.61 2.45 17.56
N ASN A 495 10.70 2.68 16.84
CA ASN A 495 11.61 3.80 16.99
C ASN A 495 11.53 4.73 15.76
N ILE A 496 11.10 5.96 15.96
CA ILE A 496 10.98 6.97 14.92
C ILE A 496 12.11 7.98 15.04
N MET A 497 12.89 8.14 13.98
CA MET A 497 14.01 9.08 13.94
C MET A 497 13.59 10.35 13.20
N SER A 498 13.61 11.49 13.89
CA SER A 498 13.20 12.78 13.33
C SER A 498 14.26 13.84 13.54
N CYS A 499 14.82 14.37 12.45
CA CYS A 499 15.98 15.25 12.56
C CYS A 499 15.66 16.69 12.98
N TRP A 500 14.38 17.08 13.12
CA TRP A 500 14.01 18.50 13.29
C TRP A 500 13.23 18.85 14.55
N SER A 501 12.15 18.14 14.86
CA SER A 501 11.31 18.42 16.03
C SER A 501 10.59 17.17 16.50
N GLU A 502 10.78 16.85 17.77
CA GLU A 502 10.10 15.75 18.44
C GLU A 502 8.59 15.99 18.54
N GLU A 503 8.19 17.18 18.99
CA GLU A 503 6.77 17.54 19.19
C GLU A 503 5.99 17.53 17.88
N LEU A 504 6.58 18.01 16.78
CA LEU A 504 5.95 17.97 15.46
C LEU A 504 5.68 16.52 15.03
N THR A 505 6.68 15.66 15.23
CA THR A 505 6.65 14.25 14.84
C THR A 505 5.63 13.47 15.66
N ARG A 506 5.65 13.60 16.99
CA ARG A 506 4.62 13.01 17.87
C ARG A 506 3.23 13.51 17.48
N SER A 507 3.07 14.81 17.28
CA SER A 507 1.77 15.39 16.89
C SER A 507 1.23 14.84 15.58
N ALA A 508 2.10 14.54 14.63
CA ALA A 508 1.71 13.96 13.34
C ALA A 508 1.38 12.47 13.40
N LEU A 509 2.07 11.68 14.22
CA LEU A 509 1.86 10.23 14.30
C LEU A 509 0.75 9.82 15.27
N SER A 510 0.57 10.57 16.36
CA SER A 510 -0.30 10.15 17.47
C SER A 510 -1.29 11.23 17.91
N GLY A 511 -1.36 12.36 17.19
CA GLY A 511 -2.11 13.53 17.65
C GLY A 511 -1.51 14.19 18.90
N GLY A 512 -0.29 13.79 19.30
CA GLY A 512 0.43 14.29 20.47
C GLY A 512 0.42 13.35 21.68
N LEU A 513 0.07 12.07 21.51
CA LEU A 513 0.18 11.03 22.55
C LEU A 513 1.55 10.33 22.51
N ASP A 514 2.05 9.90 23.66
CA ASP A 514 3.36 9.24 23.81
C ASP A 514 3.27 7.76 23.42
N THR A 515 2.85 7.47 22.20
CA THR A 515 2.68 6.09 21.70
C THR A 515 3.95 5.50 21.10
N PHE A 516 4.87 6.34 20.61
CA PHE A 516 6.09 5.90 19.93
C PHE A 516 7.33 6.51 20.55
N GLU A 517 8.43 5.78 20.54
CA GLU A 517 9.75 6.32 20.83
C GLU A 517 10.18 7.21 19.67
N VAL A 518 10.38 8.51 19.94
CA VAL A 518 10.78 9.49 18.93
C VAL A 518 12.14 10.06 19.31
N ASP A 519 13.16 9.76 18.52
CA ASP A 519 14.46 10.43 18.56
C ASP A 519 14.38 11.74 17.77
N GLY A 520 13.98 12.81 18.46
CA GLY A 520 13.79 14.14 17.90
C GLY A 520 14.48 15.24 18.71
N ASN A 521 14.65 16.41 18.08
CA ASN A 521 15.13 17.58 18.82
C ASN A 521 14.03 18.04 19.78
N ALA A 522 14.37 18.12 21.06
CA ALA A 522 13.50 18.68 22.08
C ALA A 522 13.78 20.17 22.24
N PHE A 523 12.72 20.97 22.24
CA PHE A 523 12.80 22.43 22.27
C PHE A 523 12.53 22.98 23.67
N ARG A 524 13.23 24.06 24.05
CA ARG A 524 12.92 24.82 25.26
C ARG A 524 11.91 25.92 24.96
N TYR A 525 10.81 25.91 25.70
CA TYR A 525 9.72 26.89 25.58
C TYR A 525 9.66 27.81 26.80
N ALA A 526 9.35 29.09 26.57
CA ALA A 526 8.95 30.06 27.58
C ALA A 526 7.56 30.58 27.20
N ASP A 527 6.57 30.46 28.08
CA ASP A 527 5.16 30.79 27.81
C ASP A 527 4.61 30.14 26.52
N GLY A 528 5.04 28.90 26.25
CA GLY A 528 4.65 28.16 25.04
C GLY A 528 5.35 28.60 23.75
N ILE A 529 6.31 29.53 23.82
CA ILE A 529 7.06 30.05 22.68
C ILE A 529 8.48 29.51 22.68
N PHE A 530 8.95 29.01 21.52
CA PHE A 530 10.28 28.45 21.39
C PHE A 530 11.35 29.54 21.61
N THR A 531 12.21 29.32 22.60
CA THR A 531 13.25 30.27 23.02
C THR A 531 14.42 30.37 22.04
N GLY A 532 14.56 29.39 21.14
CA GLY A 532 15.73 29.18 20.30
C GLY A 532 16.70 28.12 20.84
N GLU A 533 16.53 27.67 22.09
CA GLU A 533 17.40 26.64 22.69
C GLU A 533 16.84 25.22 22.50
N VAL A 534 17.68 24.33 21.98
CA VAL A 534 17.42 22.89 21.88
C VAL A 534 17.97 22.20 23.13
N THR A 535 17.09 21.60 23.95
CA THR A 535 17.47 20.93 25.22
C THR A 535 18.05 19.54 25.00
N ARG A 536 17.62 18.85 23.95
CA ARG A 536 18.15 17.56 23.51
C ARG A 536 18.24 17.54 22.00
N GLN A 537 19.40 17.17 21.48
CA GLN A 537 19.61 16.99 20.04
C GLN A 537 19.30 15.55 19.65
N ALA A 538 18.58 15.37 18.55
CA ALA A 538 18.36 14.05 17.94
C ALA A 538 19.68 13.48 17.38
N HIS A 539 19.71 12.17 17.15
CA HIS A 539 20.82 11.51 16.47
C HIS A 539 20.75 11.75 14.97
N GLN A 540 21.10 12.95 14.51
CA GLN A 540 20.82 13.37 13.13
C GLN A 540 21.86 12.92 12.11
N SER A 541 23.12 12.88 12.54
CA SER A 541 24.24 12.59 11.64
C SER A 541 24.33 11.08 11.39
N VAL A 542 24.82 10.67 10.20
CA VAL A 542 24.94 9.24 9.83
C VAL A 542 25.59 8.37 10.93
N LYS A 543 26.65 8.88 11.57
CA LYS A 543 27.33 8.19 12.68
C LYS A 543 26.47 8.11 13.93
N ALA A 544 25.80 9.20 14.28
CA ALA A 544 24.92 9.26 15.44
C ALA A 544 23.70 8.35 15.26
N LYS A 545 23.06 8.39 14.08
CA LYS A 545 21.92 7.52 13.73
C LYS A 545 22.27 6.05 13.90
N ARG A 546 23.42 5.64 13.33
CA ARG A 546 23.91 4.26 13.43
C ARG A 546 24.16 3.86 14.87
N LYS A 547 24.84 4.72 15.63
CA LYS A 547 25.11 4.44 17.05
C LYS A 547 23.81 4.28 17.84
N TYR A 548 22.85 5.17 17.64
CA TYR A 548 21.55 5.07 18.30
C TYR A 548 20.83 3.77 17.95
N PHE A 549 20.79 3.41 16.66
CA PHE A 549 20.24 2.12 16.22
C PHE A 549 20.90 0.94 16.95
N GLN A 550 22.24 0.90 16.99
CA GLN A 550 23.00 -0.16 17.66
C GLN A 550 22.74 -0.20 19.17
N ASP A 551 22.71 0.96 19.82
CA ASP A 551 22.49 1.07 21.26
C ASP A 551 21.07 0.57 21.63
N MET A 552 20.03 0.92 20.84
CA MET A 552 18.65 0.46 21.05
C MET A 552 18.48 -1.04 20.84
N VAL A 553 19.10 -1.60 19.79
CA VAL A 553 19.08 -3.06 19.56
C VAL A 553 19.75 -3.78 20.73
N GLN A 554 20.94 -3.33 21.14
CA GLN A 554 21.68 -3.94 22.25
C GLN A 554 20.95 -3.85 23.58
N GLU A 555 20.30 -2.72 23.87
CA GLU A 555 19.48 -2.54 25.07
C GLU A 555 18.34 -3.57 25.11
N LYS A 556 17.61 -3.74 24.01
CA LYS A 556 16.49 -4.68 23.95
C LYS A 556 16.91 -6.14 24.04
N GLU A 557 18.00 -6.52 23.39
CA GLU A 557 18.56 -7.86 23.51
C GLU A 557 18.98 -8.18 24.95
N ASN A 558 19.52 -7.19 25.67
CA ASN A 558 19.91 -7.33 27.07
C ASN A 558 18.71 -7.40 28.03
N GLU A 559 17.64 -6.62 27.79
CA GLU A 559 16.46 -6.57 28.65
C GLU A 559 15.63 -7.86 28.60
N HIS A 560 15.43 -8.41 27.40
CA HIS A 560 14.49 -9.51 27.19
C HIS A 560 15.17 -10.87 26.98
N GLY A 561 16.48 -10.91 26.73
CA GLY A 561 17.19 -12.14 26.35
C GLY A 561 16.68 -12.75 25.04
N LEU A 562 15.94 -11.96 24.25
CA LEU A 562 15.38 -12.31 22.95
C LEU A 562 16.26 -11.72 21.86
N ASN A 563 16.43 -12.46 20.76
CA ASN A 563 17.12 -11.92 19.59
C ASN A 563 16.23 -10.87 18.91
N ALA A 564 16.80 -9.76 18.45
CA ALA A 564 16.02 -8.75 17.72
C ALA A 564 15.99 -9.07 16.22
N LEU A 565 14.80 -9.13 15.61
CA LEU A 565 14.68 -8.98 14.15
C LEU A 565 14.52 -7.50 13.82
N THR A 566 15.53 -6.93 13.18
CA THR A 566 15.59 -5.48 12.96
C THR A 566 15.13 -5.09 11.55
N VAL A 567 14.23 -4.12 11.47
CA VAL A 567 13.76 -3.55 10.20
C VAL A 567 14.01 -2.05 10.22
N PHE A 568 14.76 -1.53 9.25
CA PHE A 568 15.00 -0.10 9.11
C PHE A 568 14.35 0.43 7.82
N ILE A 569 13.56 1.49 7.92
CA ILE A 569 12.85 2.12 6.81
C ILE A 569 13.37 3.55 6.63
N GLY A 570 13.92 3.85 5.45
CA GLY A 570 14.52 5.16 5.18
C GLY A 570 14.48 5.57 3.72
N THR A 571 15.02 6.75 3.43
CA THR A 571 14.99 7.31 2.06
C THR A 571 16.24 8.13 1.71
N SER A 572 17.15 8.39 2.65
CA SER A 572 18.29 9.30 2.46
C SER A 572 19.63 8.57 2.48
N VAL A 573 20.67 9.22 1.94
CA VAL A 573 22.06 8.71 2.04
C VAL A 573 22.47 8.59 3.51
N GLY A 574 21.96 9.46 4.39
CA GLY A 574 22.26 9.41 5.81
C GLY A 574 21.71 8.19 6.53
N ASP A 575 20.74 7.49 5.94
CA ASP A 575 20.14 6.27 6.49
C ASP A 575 20.91 5.01 6.06
N LEU A 576 21.83 5.12 5.10
CA LEU A 576 22.41 3.99 4.39
C LEU A 576 23.15 2.99 5.31
N LEU A 577 23.79 3.47 6.38
CA LEU A 577 24.43 2.57 7.35
C LEU A 577 23.41 1.78 8.16
N CYS A 578 22.39 2.44 8.72
CA CYS A 578 21.35 1.74 9.48
C CYS A 578 20.56 0.78 8.59
N LEU A 579 20.25 1.19 7.35
CA LEU A 579 19.62 0.34 6.33
C LEU A 579 20.43 -0.92 6.05
N LEU A 580 21.76 -0.82 5.97
CA LEU A 580 22.63 -1.96 5.72
C LEU A 580 22.84 -2.85 6.95
N GLU A 581 22.83 -2.27 8.15
CA GLU A 581 23.02 -3.02 9.39
C GLU A 581 21.79 -3.78 9.84
N ALA A 582 20.59 -3.25 9.58
CA ALA A 582 19.36 -3.96 9.86
C ALA A 582 19.29 -5.29 9.09
N ASP A 583 18.62 -6.28 9.67
CA ASP A 583 18.32 -7.55 9.00
C ASP A 583 17.52 -7.30 7.72
N ILE A 584 16.61 -6.32 7.78
CA ILE A 584 15.79 -5.90 6.66
C ILE A 584 15.85 -4.37 6.49
N GLY A 585 16.71 -3.92 5.58
CA GLY A 585 16.74 -2.52 5.14
C GLY A 585 15.74 -2.24 4.02
N ILE A 586 14.77 -1.36 4.26
CA ILE A 586 13.73 -0.95 3.30
C ILE A 586 13.92 0.52 2.91
N VAL A 587 14.04 0.75 1.61
CA VAL A 587 14.10 2.07 1.00
C VAL A 587 12.76 2.41 0.37
N ILE A 588 12.10 3.45 0.87
CA ILE A 588 10.85 3.93 0.30
C ILE A 588 11.08 5.06 -0.69
N GLY A 589 10.47 4.95 -1.88
CA GLY A 589 10.58 5.95 -2.94
C GLY A 589 11.86 5.84 -3.76
N SER A 590 12.32 6.96 -4.34
CA SER A 590 13.32 6.96 -5.41
C SER A 590 14.38 8.05 -5.22
N ASN A 591 15.08 8.02 -4.08
CA ASN A 591 16.18 8.96 -3.85
C ASN A 591 17.40 8.58 -4.72
N ARG A 592 17.66 9.39 -5.75
CA ARG A 592 18.73 9.15 -6.71
C ARG A 592 20.11 9.10 -6.05
N HIS A 593 20.40 10.01 -5.11
CA HIS A 593 21.70 10.04 -4.44
C HIS A 593 21.93 8.79 -3.58
N LEU A 594 20.91 8.33 -2.85
CA LEU A 594 20.98 7.07 -2.08
C LEU A 594 21.31 5.89 -2.98
N ILE A 595 20.60 5.77 -4.11
CA ILE A 595 20.81 4.67 -5.06
C ILE A 595 22.20 4.76 -5.72
N GLU A 596 22.63 5.94 -6.13
CA GLU A 596 23.94 6.16 -6.77
C GLU A 596 25.09 5.86 -5.81
N VAL A 597 25.05 6.39 -4.59
CA VAL A 597 26.05 6.13 -3.54
C VAL A 597 26.05 4.65 -3.17
N GLY A 598 24.90 4.06 -2.85
CA GLY A 598 24.83 2.64 -2.49
C GLY A 598 25.41 1.74 -3.60
N LYS A 599 25.03 1.95 -4.87
CA LYS A 599 25.58 1.20 -6.00
C LYS A 599 27.07 1.45 -6.21
N HIS A 600 27.59 2.62 -5.84
CA HIS A 600 29.02 2.91 -5.88
C HIS A 600 29.80 1.99 -4.94
N PHE A 601 29.23 1.64 -3.78
CA PHE A 601 29.82 0.73 -2.81
C PHE A 601 29.33 -0.72 -2.95
N GLY A 602 28.75 -1.08 -4.10
CA GLY A 602 28.34 -2.45 -4.41
C GLY A 602 27.02 -2.91 -3.79
N VAL A 603 26.27 -1.99 -3.16
CA VAL A 603 24.94 -2.28 -2.62
C VAL A 603 23.95 -2.52 -3.76
N ARG A 604 23.13 -3.56 -3.60
CA ARG A 604 22.05 -3.92 -4.52
C ARG A 604 20.73 -3.41 -4.00
N PHE A 605 19.99 -2.73 -4.86
CA PHE A 605 18.61 -2.31 -4.59
C PHE A 605 17.68 -3.26 -5.35
N VAL A 606 16.81 -3.95 -4.63
CA VAL A 606 15.93 -5.00 -5.17
C VAL A 606 14.49 -4.65 -4.79
N PRO A 607 13.51 -4.70 -5.70
CA PRO A 607 12.10 -4.58 -5.31
C PRO A 607 11.76 -5.54 -4.17
N LEU A 608 11.04 -5.07 -3.15
CA LEU A 608 10.75 -5.88 -1.97
C LEU A 608 10.07 -7.20 -2.34
N LEU A 609 9.08 -7.16 -3.23
CA LEU A 609 8.37 -8.33 -3.73
C LEU A 609 9.32 -9.38 -4.34
N ASP A 610 10.24 -8.96 -5.22
CA ASP A 610 11.23 -9.86 -5.82
C ASP A 610 12.13 -10.49 -4.75
N GLY A 611 12.51 -9.67 -3.76
CA GLY A 611 13.24 -10.10 -2.58
C GLY A 611 12.52 -11.21 -1.82
N VAL A 612 11.24 -11.00 -1.51
CA VAL A 612 10.37 -11.97 -0.84
C VAL A 612 10.28 -13.26 -1.66
N VAL A 613 10.06 -13.18 -2.98
CA VAL A 613 9.98 -14.36 -3.85
C VAL A 613 11.26 -15.19 -3.81
N VAL A 614 12.43 -14.54 -3.87
CA VAL A 614 13.74 -15.21 -3.79
C VAL A 614 13.94 -15.86 -2.41
N LYS A 615 13.59 -15.16 -1.33
CA LYS A 615 13.72 -15.67 0.04
C LYS A 615 12.75 -16.82 0.30
N GLN A 616 11.51 -16.73 -0.18
CA GLN A 616 10.49 -17.79 -0.10
C GLN A 616 10.96 -19.05 -0.84
N LYS A 617 11.54 -18.87 -2.03
CA LYS A 617 12.16 -19.97 -2.78
C LYS A 617 13.28 -20.63 -1.97
N LYS A 618 14.18 -19.84 -1.39
CA LYS A 618 15.27 -20.35 -0.55
C LYS A 618 14.73 -21.11 0.67
N HIS A 619 13.73 -20.58 1.37
CA HIS A 619 13.07 -21.24 2.50
C HIS A 619 12.59 -22.64 2.11
N PHE A 620 11.82 -22.72 1.02
CA PHE A 620 11.25 -23.98 0.54
C PHE A 620 12.30 -25.05 0.21
N TYR A 621 13.38 -24.70 -0.49
CA TYR A 621 14.41 -25.68 -0.87
C TYR A 621 15.40 -26.03 0.24
N SER A 622 15.68 -25.10 1.17
CA SER A 622 16.67 -25.31 2.23
C SER A 622 16.06 -25.78 3.55
N GLY A 623 14.75 -25.62 3.74
CA GLY A 623 14.07 -25.85 5.01
C GLY A 623 14.48 -24.88 6.12
N ASN A 624 15.32 -23.89 5.83
CA ASN A 624 15.80 -22.95 6.84
C ASN A 624 14.70 -21.93 7.20
N PRO A 625 14.20 -21.90 8.44
CA PRO A 625 13.18 -20.94 8.86
C PRO A 625 13.69 -19.49 8.85
N ASN A 626 14.99 -19.29 9.05
CA ASN A 626 15.59 -17.99 9.27
C ASN A 626 16.10 -17.38 7.96
N VAL A 627 15.18 -16.91 7.12
CA VAL A 627 15.53 -16.34 5.81
C VAL A 627 15.86 -14.85 5.85
N TRP A 628 15.37 -14.12 6.85
CA TRP A 628 15.54 -12.67 6.94
C TRP A 628 16.77 -12.26 7.75
N MET A 629 17.31 -13.14 8.59
CA MET A 629 18.52 -12.86 9.36
C MET A 629 19.75 -12.65 8.49
N GLY A 630 20.56 -11.65 8.84
CA GLY A 630 21.86 -11.39 8.23
C GLY A 630 22.00 -9.98 7.70
N GLY A 631 21.99 -9.00 8.61
CA GLY A 631 22.47 -7.65 8.35
C GLY A 631 23.82 -7.64 7.62
N LEU A 632 24.11 -6.55 6.92
CA LEU A 632 25.29 -6.39 6.06
C LEU A 632 25.33 -7.33 4.84
N SER A 633 24.18 -7.80 4.36
CA SER A 633 24.07 -8.58 3.13
C SER A 633 24.41 -7.79 1.86
N GLY A 634 24.43 -6.45 1.94
CA GLY A 634 24.56 -5.58 0.78
C GLY A 634 23.31 -5.51 -0.10
N ILE A 635 22.17 -6.03 0.36
CA ILE A 635 20.88 -5.96 -0.32
C ILE A 635 19.96 -5.02 0.47
N LEU A 636 19.40 -4.03 -0.21
CA LEU A 636 18.34 -3.17 0.30
C LEU A 636 17.08 -3.35 -0.53
N TYR A 637 15.94 -3.41 0.13
CA TYR A 637 14.65 -3.64 -0.51
C TYR A 637 13.96 -2.31 -0.84
N THR A 638 13.52 -2.12 -2.09
CA THR A 638 12.84 -0.89 -2.50
C THR A 638 11.33 -1.09 -2.56
N VAL A 639 10.59 -0.10 -2.07
CA VAL A 639 9.12 -0.05 -2.14
C VAL A 639 8.63 1.30 -2.65
N SER A 640 7.44 1.31 -3.23
CA SER A 640 6.79 2.51 -3.75
C SER A 640 5.89 3.20 -2.72
N CYS A 641 5.34 2.45 -1.76
CA CYS A 641 4.39 2.95 -0.78
C CYS A 641 4.42 2.14 0.53
N TRP A 642 3.80 2.68 1.58
CA TRP A 642 3.68 2.01 2.88
C TRP A 642 2.75 0.81 2.86
N THR A 643 1.84 0.70 1.90
CA THR A 643 0.97 -0.48 1.75
C THR A 643 1.78 -1.74 1.49
N GLU A 644 2.88 -1.66 0.74
CA GLU A 644 3.80 -2.79 0.54
C GLU A 644 4.51 -3.20 1.83
N ILE A 645 4.97 -2.23 2.62
CA ILE A 645 5.60 -2.45 3.92
C ILE A 645 4.60 -3.11 4.89
N HIS A 646 3.36 -2.62 4.91
CA HIS A 646 2.28 -3.20 5.69
C HIS A 646 2.04 -4.66 5.28
N ALA A 647 1.82 -4.91 3.99
CA ALA A 647 1.58 -6.25 3.46
C ALA A 647 2.71 -7.23 3.80
N PHE A 648 3.95 -6.75 3.74
CA PHE A 648 5.14 -7.52 4.06
C PHE A 648 5.26 -7.86 5.55
N ILE A 649 5.08 -6.88 6.44
CA ILE A 649 5.35 -7.03 7.88
C ILE A 649 4.14 -7.59 8.62
N LEU A 650 2.96 -7.01 8.38
CA LEU A 650 1.72 -7.27 9.13
C LEU A 650 0.73 -8.14 8.37
N GLY A 651 0.84 -8.18 7.03
CA GLY A 651 -0.10 -8.88 6.18
C GLY A 651 -1.26 -7.99 5.77
N ARG A 652 -2.44 -8.57 5.60
CA ARG A 652 -3.64 -7.81 5.27
C ARG A 652 -4.32 -7.32 6.53
N ASP A 653 -4.85 -6.09 6.48
CA ASP A 653 -5.91 -5.65 7.38
C ASP A 653 -7.15 -6.56 7.26
N LEU A 654 -7.28 -7.51 8.19
CA LEU A 654 -8.56 -8.15 8.48
C LEU A 654 -9.34 -7.18 9.36
N GLU A 655 -10.10 -6.27 8.76
CA GLU A 655 -11.15 -5.61 9.53
C GLU A 655 -12.31 -6.61 9.70
N ASP A 656 -12.62 -6.94 10.95
CA ASP A 656 -13.82 -7.70 11.30
C ASP A 656 -15.05 -6.83 11.01
N ASP A 657 -15.74 -7.16 9.91
CA ASP A 657 -16.94 -6.45 9.42
C ASP A 657 -18.16 -6.58 10.34
N GLU A 658 -18.08 -7.22 11.51
CA GLU A 658 -19.22 -7.30 12.44
C GLU A 658 -19.57 -5.96 13.11
N LEU A 659 -18.65 -4.99 13.12
CA LEU A 659 -18.86 -3.70 13.80
C LEU A 659 -19.52 -2.61 12.96
N ILE A 660 -19.58 -2.73 11.63
CA ILE A 660 -20.25 -1.73 10.78
C ILE A 660 -21.77 -1.94 10.75
N ALA A 661 -22.26 -3.13 11.16
CA ALA A 661 -23.69 -3.42 11.26
C ALA A 661 -24.35 -2.92 12.56
N GLN A 662 -23.59 -2.47 13.57
CA GLN A 662 -24.15 -2.15 14.91
C GLN A 662 -24.06 -0.68 15.34
N THR A 663 -23.37 0.19 14.61
CA THR A 663 -23.32 1.64 14.95
C THR A 663 -24.30 2.46 14.12
N GLN A 664 -25.59 2.12 14.12
CA GLN A 664 -26.69 3.04 13.80
C GLN A 664 -27.99 2.63 14.53
N THR A 665 -28.01 2.73 15.85
CA THR A 665 -29.25 2.95 16.59
C THR A 665 -29.28 4.39 17.06
N PRO A 666 -30.15 5.27 16.51
CA PRO A 666 -30.39 6.56 17.13
C PRO A 666 -31.24 6.32 18.38
N THR A 667 -30.61 6.46 19.55
CA THR A 667 -31.33 6.79 20.78
C THR A 667 -31.96 8.16 20.62
N SER A 668 -33.28 8.22 20.49
CA SER A 668 -34.05 9.45 20.77
C SER A 668 -35.08 9.16 21.86
N SER A 669 -34.74 9.62 23.05
CA SER A 669 -35.69 9.94 24.11
C SER A 669 -36.42 11.23 23.75
N SER A 670 -37.76 11.22 23.73
CA SER A 670 -38.56 12.28 24.35
C SER A 670 -40.01 11.85 24.59
N SER A 671 -40.48 12.29 25.74
CA SER A 671 -41.73 12.10 26.45
C SER A 671 -42.96 12.78 25.84
N GLY A 672 -44.16 12.25 26.15
CA GLY A 672 -45.34 13.08 26.43
C GLY A 672 -46.73 12.45 26.19
N TYR A 673 -47.37 11.98 27.29
CA TYR A 673 -48.82 11.89 27.61
C TYR A 673 -49.82 11.27 26.58
N SER A 674 -50.78 10.40 26.92
CA SER A 674 -51.70 10.42 28.07
C SER A 674 -52.39 9.06 28.34
N SER A 675 -52.64 8.81 29.64
CA SER A 675 -53.77 8.13 30.30
C SER A 675 -54.41 6.87 29.72
N THR A 676 -54.33 5.76 30.48
CA THR A 676 -55.47 5.17 31.22
C THR A 676 -55.01 3.99 32.09
N THR A 677 -55.40 3.98 33.37
CA THR A 677 -55.39 2.85 34.34
C THR A 677 -56.87 2.56 34.69
N PRO A 678 -57.26 1.53 35.50
CA PRO A 678 -56.48 0.58 36.32
C PRO A 678 -56.98 -0.89 36.32
N CYS A 679 -56.20 -1.82 36.92
CA CYS A 679 -56.62 -2.85 37.93
C CYS A 679 -55.55 -3.96 38.08
N SER A 680 -54.92 -4.07 39.27
CA SER A 680 -55.00 -5.19 40.26
C SER A 680 -54.31 -6.51 39.80
N SER A 681 -53.54 -7.27 40.59
CA SER A 681 -53.38 -7.46 42.04
C SER A 681 -52.16 -8.38 42.30
N THR A 682 -51.49 -8.17 43.45
CA THR A 682 -50.94 -9.16 44.44
C THR A 682 -50.26 -10.44 43.89
N THR A 683 -49.03 -10.87 44.27
CA THR A 683 -48.64 -11.33 45.63
C THR A 683 -47.15 -11.76 45.68
N MET A 684 -46.51 -11.46 46.83
CA MET A 684 -45.40 -12.12 47.57
C MET A 684 -45.04 -13.59 47.21
N ALA A 685 -43.88 -14.20 47.52
CA ALA A 685 -42.65 -13.88 48.26
C ALA A 685 -41.67 -15.10 48.17
N THR A 686 -40.42 -14.90 48.64
CA THR A 686 -39.51 -15.87 49.33
C THR A 686 -39.01 -17.12 48.57
N ALA A 687 -37.83 -17.70 48.80
CA ALA A 687 -36.59 -17.40 49.51
C ALA A 687 -35.62 -18.60 49.29
N ALA A 688 -34.34 -18.36 49.60
CA ALA A 688 -33.39 -19.32 50.21
C ALA A 688 -32.68 -20.36 49.31
N THR A 689 -31.35 -20.26 49.19
CA THR A 689 -30.31 -21.13 49.82
C THR A 689 -30.01 -22.41 49.02
N ASN A 690 -28.80 -22.97 48.89
CA ASN A 690 -27.47 -22.76 49.45
C ASN A 690 -26.49 -23.71 48.72
N THR A 691 -25.19 -23.46 48.90
CA THR A 691 -24.05 -24.41 48.96
C THR A 691 -23.63 -25.19 47.70
N THR A 692 -22.45 -24.93 47.12
CA THR A 692 -21.06 -25.23 47.57
C THR A 692 -20.72 -26.73 47.58
N THR A 693 -19.83 -27.16 46.67
CA THR A 693 -18.69 -28.04 47.02
C THR A 693 -17.61 -28.04 45.93
N ALA A 694 -16.36 -27.85 46.37
CA ALA A 694 -15.12 -28.04 45.64
C ALA A 694 -14.35 -29.18 46.33
N ILE A 695 -13.70 -30.06 45.56
CA ILE A 695 -12.68 -31.06 45.99
C ILE A 695 -11.77 -31.28 44.75
N THR A 696 -10.59 -30.65 44.63
CA THR A 696 -9.21 -31.10 44.97
C THR A 696 -8.70 -32.41 44.34
N THR A 697 -7.71 -32.21 43.44
CA THR A 697 -6.42 -32.91 43.26
C THR A 697 -6.30 -34.44 43.36
N GLU A 698 -5.76 -35.06 42.31
CA GLU A 698 -4.85 -36.20 42.43
C GLU A 698 -3.77 -36.21 41.32
N THR A 699 -2.53 -36.21 41.77
CA THR A 699 -1.27 -36.47 41.05
C THR A 699 -1.06 -37.97 40.85
N THR A 700 -0.59 -38.41 39.67
CA THR A 700 0.35 -39.53 39.57
C THR A 700 1.14 -39.51 38.26
N SER A 701 2.45 -39.62 38.40
CA SER A 701 3.48 -39.87 37.40
C SER A 701 3.77 -41.37 37.24
N LEU A 702 4.46 -41.72 36.14
CA LEU A 702 5.18 -42.98 35.80
C LEU A 702 4.32 -44.06 35.10
N GLN A 703 4.50 -44.23 33.79
CA GLN A 703 5.61 -44.95 33.15
C GLN A 703 5.75 -44.53 31.68
#